data_AF-A0A9X4KTU8-F1
#
_entry.id   AF-A0A9X4KTU8-F1
#
_cell.length_a   1.000
_cell.length_b   1.000
_cell.length_c   1.000
_cell.angle_alpha   90.00
_cell.angle_beta   90.00
_cell.angle_gamma   90.00
#
_symmetry.space_group_name_H-M   'P 1'
#
loop_
_entity.id
_entity.type
_entity.pdbx_description
1 polymer ?
#
loop_
_entity_poly.entity_id
_entity_poly.type
_entity_poly.pdbx_seq_one_letter_code
_entity_poly.pdbx_strand_id
1 'polypeptide(L)'
;MPGIEAVSPAPDAVLTSELDKFEVRIADAPAGTDAMSGIDPDAIALLVDGQDLTAQAAYSEETKLLTLPASLISSGYHEVVVTAKDKAGNPARLSYAFTEDAGERLVMSAPAEAVSNELYEVTVSLAGDRTSQSSKISLQYDPGTLAVERIVSKNGTTATGTSDADGVLQFDVNGIQASGELATVQFRVSPDAVLGRGESFKLVKMRAGTLASDAATRSSLAQPIRYTIAFPYLLAVEGVGLNSTSTFKVTSRDGAPFAGADIYLRGVLEQMAVVKLSAQASVYEDDDTSEPVVATLPAGTRLYGTPEADDGWFEVMLPDGATTGYVEETSVDAASIVPLNLSLGQTDEKGELKTNLTTLALGTYKAQAVVGSKNSAAMSFEVVEPYGNRNPEYVQTYVTKDLSSQLSVGWTTSPMAATNYIQYAKAADWAKGASGPDASKVTTVEAESATQVLSELENGPKGEIRFNTALIGGLSESTAYKYRVGSEGAWSDWYDYATADAKTSTPVSFVFVTDSHVKADNGKETYQSLIRNALDTYPDTQFLMHGGDAVDVGGAFAEWKRLWEAASSYATFLPTAATLGNHDVKAEGKEVFVKGASLPDNGPDAYKEYAYSYDVDDAHFVVLNSEGTKAQMALQAEWLRKDLDGNDKKWTIAMFHRPVYHTEAGRGGSRRGR
;
A
#
# COMPACT_ATOMS: atom_id res chain seq x y z
N MET A 1 -45.19 0.12 17.65
CA MET A 1 -43.83 -0.36 17.95
C MET A 1 -43.17 0.71 18.77
N PRO A 2 -42.70 0.37 19.98
CA PRO A 2 -42.10 1.34 20.87
C PRO A 2 -40.79 1.89 20.29
N GLY A 3 -40.55 3.17 20.52
CA GLY A 3 -39.29 3.86 20.27
C GLY A 3 -38.65 4.30 21.59
N ILE A 4 -37.33 4.23 21.66
CA ILE A 4 -36.54 4.66 22.81
C ILE A 4 -35.49 5.68 22.33
N GLU A 5 -35.41 6.83 23.00
CA GLU A 5 -34.51 7.94 22.65
C GLU A 5 -33.83 8.48 23.93
N ALA A 6 -32.50 8.59 23.93
CA ALA A 6 -31.77 9.23 25.02
C ALA A 6 -31.99 10.75 24.98
N VAL A 7 -32.49 11.33 26.08
CA VAL A 7 -32.77 12.77 26.18
C VAL A 7 -31.65 13.48 26.94
N SER A 8 -31.26 12.93 28.09
CA SER A 8 -30.17 13.44 28.90
C SER A 8 -29.59 12.29 29.74
N PRO A 9 -28.29 12.00 29.69
CA PRO A 9 -27.30 12.52 28.75
C PRO A 9 -27.58 12.10 27.29
N ALA A 10 -27.08 12.88 26.34
CA ALA A 10 -27.09 12.47 24.94
C ALA A 10 -26.06 11.35 24.70
N PRO A 11 -26.24 10.51 23.67
CA PRO A 11 -25.24 9.51 23.28
C PRO A 11 -23.88 10.16 23.02
N ASP A 12 -22.82 9.53 23.55
CA ASP A 12 -21.42 9.96 23.48
C ASP A 12 -21.12 11.34 24.09
N ALA A 13 -22.03 11.88 24.92
CA ALA A 13 -21.81 13.15 25.60
C ALA A 13 -20.67 13.07 26.61
N VAL A 14 -19.86 14.14 26.69
CA VAL A 14 -18.86 14.36 27.75
C VAL A 14 -19.31 15.55 28.60
N LEU A 15 -19.73 15.28 29.83
CA LEU A 15 -20.22 16.27 30.78
C LEU A 15 -19.05 16.77 31.63
N THR A 16 -18.85 18.07 31.71
CA THR A 16 -17.75 18.68 32.50
C THR A 16 -18.17 19.04 33.93
N SER A 17 -19.44 18.78 34.27
CA SER A 17 -20.04 18.94 35.59
C SER A 17 -20.82 17.68 35.93
N GLU A 18 -21.15 17.50 37.21
CA GLU A 18 -22.04 16.42 37.66
C GLU A 18 -23.35 16.41 36.87
N LEU A 19 -23.87 15.21 36.60
CA LEU A 19 -25.13 15.03 35.89
C LEU A 19 -26.27 15.73 36.64
N ASP A 20 -26.96 16.65 35.97
CA ASP A 20 -28.14 17.33 36.52
C ASP A 20 -29.37 16.42 36.46
N LYS A 21 -29.58 15.73 35.33
CA LYS A 21 -30.75 14.88 35.10
C LYS A 21 -30.48 13.71 34.16
N PHE A 22 -31.02 12.55 34.51
CA PHE A 22 -31.06 11.37 33.66
C PHE A 22 -32.49 11.14 33.14
N GLU A 23 -32.68 11.20 31.83
CA GLU A 23 -33.97 11.10 31.15
C GLU A 23 -33.81 10.31 29.84
N VAL A 24 -34.66 9.29 29.67
CA VAL A 24 -34.82 8.53 28.42
C VAL A 24 -36.29 8.58 28.02
N ARG A 25 -36.56 8.99 26.78
CA ARG A 25 -37.92 9.00 26.24
C ARG A 25 -38.28 7.61 25.73
N ILE A 26 -39.41 7.10 26.16
CA ILE A 26 -39.97 5.82 25.72
C ILE A 26 -41.40 6.08 25.29
N ALA A 27 -41.66 5.97 23.99
CA ALA A 27 -42.95 6.28 23.41
C ALA A 27 -43.36 5.23 22.37
N ASP A 28 -44.65 4.90 22.32
CA ASP A 28 -45.22 4.07 21.26
C ASP A 28 -45.92 4.97 20.22
N ALA A 29 -45.92 4.55 18.96
CA ALA A 29 -46.64 5.27 17.92
C ALA A 29 -48.15 5.23 18.21
N PRO A 30 -48.92 6.29 17.90
CA PRO A 30 -50.36 6.29 18.13
C PRO A 30 -51.04 5.27 17.19
N ALA A 31 -51.32 4.07 17.68
CA ALA A 31 -52.27 3.15 17.05
C ALA A 31 -53.68 3.59 17.44
N GLY A 32 -54.55 3.81 16.46
CA GLY A 32 -55.89 4.33 16.69
C GLY A 32 -56.72 3.42 17.62
N THR A 33 -57.36 4.01 18.64
CA THR A 33 -58.45 3.50 19.51
C THR A 33 -58.42 2.05 20.05
N ASP A 34 -57.40 1.23 19.78
CA ASP A 34 -57.29 -0.11 20.36
C ASP A 34 -56.64 -0.07 21.75
N ALA A 35 -57.07 -1.00 22.61
CA ALA A 35 -56.61 -1.12 23.99
C ALA A 35 -55.19 -1.68 24.13
N MET A 36 -54.50 -1.92 23.01
CA MET A 36 -53.14 -2.47 22.93
C MET A 36 -52.08 -1.41 22.60
N SER A 37 -52.49 -0.16 22.41
CA SER A 37 -51.61 1.01 22.25
C SER A 37 -50.97 1.45 23.59
N GLY A 38 -49.66 1.74 23.55
CA GLY A 38 -48.92 2.29 24.69
C GLY A 38 -47.89 1.34 25.32
N ILE A 39 -46.96 1.92 26.08
CA ILE A 39 -45.88 1.21 26.77
C ILE A 39 -46.43 0.40 27.94
N ASP A 40 -45.89 -0.81 28.15
CA ASP A 40 -46.07 -1.59 29.37
C ASP A 40 -44.99 -1.19 30.39
N PRO A 41 -45.33 -0.45 31.47
CA PRO A 41 -44.35 0.00 32.46
C PRO A 41 -43.63 -1.14 33.17
N ASP A 42 -44.29 -2.30 33.33
CA ASP A 42 -43.72 -3.47 34.00
C ASP A 42 -42.69 -4.21 33.11
N ALA A 43 -42.65 -3.87 31.82
CA ALA A 43 -41.71 -4.41 30.84
C ALA A 43 -40.55 -3.47 30.49
N ILE A 44 -40.39 -2.36 31.23
CA ILE A 44 -39.23 -1.46 31.12
C ILE A 44 -38.09 -2.03 31.97
N ALA A 45 -36.87 -2.06 31.42
CA ALA A 45 -35.66 -2.32 32.17
C ALA A 45 -34.59 -1.28 31.84
N LEU A 46 -33.89 -0.80 32.88
CA LEU A 46 -32.77 0.13 32.80
C LEU A 46 -31.55 -0.50 33.46
N LEU A 47 -30.51 -0.74 32.67
CA LEU A 47 -29.20 -1.10 33.17
C LEU A 47 -28.25 0.07 32.97
N VAL A 48 -27.52 0.44 34.02
CA VAL A 48 -26.39 1.36 33.95
C VAL A 48 -25.16 0.63 34.46
N ASP A 49 -24.11 0.57 33.65
CA ASP A 49 -22.85 -0.13 33.96
C ASP A 49 -23.06 -1.63 34.28
N GLY A 50 -24.09 -2.22 33.67
CA GLY A 50 -24.53 -3.60 33.92
C GLY A 50 -25.30 -3.80 35.24
N GLN A 51 -25.45 -2.76 36.07
CA GLN A 51 -26.31 -2.78 37.23
C GLN A 51 -27.76 -2.50 36.83
N ASP A 52 -28.68 -3.37 37.24
CA ASP A 52 -30.11 -3.14 37.07
C ASP A 52 -30.58 -2.04 38.03
N LEU A 53 -30.97 -0.89 37.47
CA LEU A 53 -31.48 0.28 38.18
C LEU A 53 -32.98 0.51 37.92
N THR A 54 -33.68 -0.50 37.40
CA THR A 54 -35.10 -0.40 37.02
C THR A 54 -35.97 0.01 38.20
N ALA A 55 -35.72 -0.54 39.39
CA ALA A 55 -36.49 -0.23 40.60
C ALA A 55 -36.27 1.20 41.13
N GLN A 56 -35.18 1.86 40.72
CA GLN A 56 -34.82 3.22 41.11
C GLN A 56 -35.24 4.25 40.06
N ALA A 57 -35.62 3.80 38.86
CA ALA A 57 -36.12 4.64 37.80
C ALA A 57 -37.65 4.82 37.91
N ALA A 58 -38.14 5.96 37.43
CA ALA A 58 -39.56 6.27 37.39
C ALA A 58 -39.99 6.58 35.96
N TYR A 59 -40.96 5.83 35.43
CA TYR A 59 -41.57 6.10 34.13
C TYR A 59 -42.86 6.88 34.30
N SER A 60 -43.03 7.97 33.54
CA SER A 60 -44.27 8.75 33.50
C SER A 60 -45.02 8.53 32.19
N GLU A 61 -46.25 8.02 32.28
CA GLU A 61 -47.13 7.90 31.10
C GLU A 61 -47.53 9.27 30.52
N GLU A 62 -47.49 10.35 31.30
CA GLU A 62 -47.84 11.70 30.82
C GLU A 62 -46.72 12.30 29.98
N THR A 63 -45.48 12.28 30.49
CA THR A 63 -44.32 12.89 29.82
C THR A 63 -43.60 11.93 28.87
N LYS A 64 -43.90 10.62 28.96
CA LYS A 64 -43.22 9.54 28.23
C LYS A 64 -41.72 9.43 28.56
N LEU A 65 -41.32 9.90 29.73
CA LEU A 65 -39.93 9.89 30.21
C LEU A 65 -39.75 8.83 31.29
N LEU A 66 -38.66 8.08 31.16
CA LEU A 66 -38.03 7.31 32.22
C LEU A 66 -36.94 8.18 32.86
N THR A 67 -37.06 8.47 34.15
CA THR A 67 -36.12 9.31 34.89
C THR A 67 -35.39 8.52 35.97
N LEU A 68 -34.09 8.76 36.15
CA LEU A 68 -33.29 8.18 37.24
C LEU A 68 -32.69 9.33 38.07
N PRO A 69 -32.68 9.25 39.42
CA PRO A 69 -31.99 10.24 40.25
C PRO A 69 -30.51 10.32 39.89
N ALA A 70 -30.03 11.52 39.52
CA ALA A 70 -28.65 11.70 39.07
C ALA A 70 -27.61 11.34 40.14
N SER A 71 -27.97 11.42 41.44
CA SER A 71 -27.12 11.00 42.55
C SER A 71 -26.77 9.50 42.58
N LEU A 72 -27.45 8.68 41.77
CA LEU A 72 -27.14 7.26 41.60
C LEU A 72 -26.09 7.01 40.50
N ILE A 73 -25.78 8.03 39.71
CA ILE A 73 -24.71 8.03 38.71
C ILE A 73 -23.49 8.68 39.36
N SER A 74 -22.40 7.93 39.47
CA SER A 74 -21.10 8.46 39.90
C SER A 74 -20.37 9.12 38.75
N SER A 75 -19.29 9.85 39.00
CA SER A 75 -18.48 10.36 37.89
C SER A 75 -17.67 9.25 37.22
N GLY A 76 -17.53 9.34 35.89
CA GLY A 76 -16.85 8.32 35.08
C GLY A 76 -17.49 8.09 33.72
N TYR A 77 -17.05 7.02 33.05
CA TYR A 77 -17.69 6.51 31.84
C TYR A 77 -18.89 5.64 32.24
N HIS A 78 -20.01 5.77 31.51
CA HIS A 78 -21.21 4.98 31.77
C HIS A 78 -21.75 4.34 30.50
N GLU A 79 -22.20 3.09 30.64
CA GLU A 79 -22.95 2.39 29.59
C GLU A 79 -24.39 2.19 30.02
N VAL A 80 -25.32 2.65 29.18
CA VAL A 80 -26.75 2.61 29.44
C VAL A 80 -27.41 1.64 28.47
N VAL A 81 -28.20 0.71 29.01
CA VAL A 81 -29.09 -0.15 28.23
C VAL A 81 -30.51 0.05 28.73
N VAL A 82 -31.40 0.44 27.83
CA VAL A 82 -32.83 0.53 28.09
C VAL A 82 -33.57 -0.44 27.19
N THR A 83 -34.42 -1.27 27.76
CA THR A 83 -35.35 -2.10 27.01
C THR A 83 -36.77 -1.80 27.45
N ALA A 84 -37.71 -1.84 26.52
CA ALA A 84 -39.13 -1.67 26.81
C ALA A 84 -39.97 -2.56 25.89
N LYS A 85 -41.20 -2.85 26.29
CA LYS A 85 -42.22 -3.44 25.42
C LYS A 85 -43.48 -2.58 25.43
N ASP A 86 -44.23 -2.59 24.33
CA ASP A 86 -45.60 -2.10 24.33
C ASP A 86 -46.56 -3.14 24.93
N LYS A 87 -47.82 -2.75 25.16
CA LYS A 87 -48.87 -3.64 25.69
C LYS A 87 -49.23 -4.80 24.75
N ALA A 88 -48.84 -4.72 23.48
CA ALA A 88 -48.94 -5.81 22.51
C ALA A 88 -47.72 -6.77 22.55
N GLY A 89 -46.70 -6.46 23.35
CA GLY A 89 -45.49 -7.26 23.53
C GLY A 89 -44.36 -6.97 22.53
N ASN A 90 -44.49 -5.94 21.68
CA ASN A 90 -43.44 -5.58 20.73
C ASN A 90 -42.25 -4.95 21.47
N PRO A 91 -41.00 -5.42 21.25
CA PRO A 91 -39.85 -4.93 21.99
C PRO A 91 -39.16 -3.72 21.35
N ALA A 92 -38.50 -2.92 22.18
CA ALA A 92 -37.51 -1.92 21.77
C ALA A 92 -36.28 -1.99 22.69
N ARG A 93 -35.12 -1.62 22.15
CA ARG A 93 -33.85 -1.56 22.87
C ARG A 93 -33.04 -0.35 22.42
N LEU A 94 -32.49 0.39 23.38
CA LEU A 94 -31.48 1.43 23.18
C LEU A 94 -30.22 1.05 23.99
N SER A 95 -29.05 1.20 23.36
CA SER A 95 -27.76 1.09 24.03
C SER A 95 -26.93 2.31 23.65
N TYR A 96 -26.40 3.02 24.64
CA TYR A 96 -25.53 4.18 24.42
C TYR A 96 -24.56 4.34 25.59
N ALA A 97 -23.56 5.21 25.43
CA ALA A 97 -22.65 5.57 26.49
C ALA A 97 -22.58 7.09 26.66
N PHE A 98 -22.13 7.54 27.82
CA PHE A 98 -21.75 8.94 28.07
C PHE A 98 -20.62 8.97 29.09
N THR A 99 -19.96 10.11 29.24
CA THR A 99 -18.89 10.30 30.23
C THR A 99 -19.18 11.52 31.08
N GLU A 100 -19.14 11.36 32.39
CA GLU A 100 -19.10 12.46 33.35
C GLU A 100 -17.64 12.73 33.73
N ASP A 101 -17.06 13.75 33.12
CA ASP A 101 -15.68 14.21 33.30
C ASP A 101 -15.55 15.20 34.48
N ALA A 102 -16.34 14.97 35.53
CA ALA A 102 -16.31 15.69 36.80
C ALA A 102 -15.85 14.76 37.93
N GLY A 103 -15.68 15.30 39.14
CA GLY A 103 -15.49 14.49 40.36
C GLY A 103 -14.31 13.52 40.36
N GLU A 104 -14.25 12.70 41.41
CA GLU A 104 -13.29 11.60 41.54
C GLU A 104 -13.71 10.40 40.66
N ARG A 105 -12.86 9.99 39.71
CA ARG A 105 -13.19 8.90 38.76
C ARG A 105 -11.95 8.12 38.30
N LEU A 106 -12.16 6.88 37.88
CA LEU A 106 -11.14 6.10 37.20
C LEU A 106 -11.03 6.49 35.72
N VAL A 107 -9.79 6.62 35.25
CA VAL A 107 -9.47 6.84 33.83
C VAL A 107 -8.41 5.84 33.38
N MET A 108 -8.43 5.48 32.09
CA MET A 108 -7.43 4.61 31.48
C MET A 108 -6.73 5.33 30.33
N SER A 109 -5.45 5.05 30.16
CA SER A 109 -4.66 5.52 29.02
C SER A 109 -3.69 4.45 28.54
N ALA A 110 -3.48 4.39 27.23
CA ALA A 110 -2.51 3.51 26.58
C ALA A 110 -2.10 4.08 25.21
N PRO A 111 -1.00 3.61 24.60
CA PRO A 111 -0.68 3.91 23.20
C PRO A 111 -1.81 3.50 22.24
N ALA A 112 -1.93 4.18 21.11
CA ALA A 112 -2.93 3.82 20.09
C ALA A 112 -2.64 2.50 19.37
N GLU A 113 -1.42 1.97 19.50
CA GLU A 113 -0.97 0.75 18.83
C GLU A 113 -0.32 -0.19 19.84
N ALA A 114 -0.67 -1.47 19.74
CA ALA A 114 0.01 -2.57 20.41
C ALA A 114 1.00 -3.20 19.43
N VAL A 115 2.30 -3.07 19.72
CA VAL A 115 3.35 -3.61 18.84
C VAL A 115 3.59 -5.08 19.15
N SER A 116 3.48 -5.95 18.15
CA SER A 116 3.73 -7.39 18.25
C SER A 116 5.02 -7.72 19.01
N ASN A 117 4.95 -8.68 19.94
CA ASN A 117 6.01 -9.11 20.85
C ASN A 117 6.53 -8.07 21.86
N GLU A 118 6.01 -6.84 21.85
CA GLU A 118 6.38 -5.80 22.82
C GLU A 118 5.40 -5.76 23.99
N LEU A 119 5.71 -4.92 24.98
CA LEU A 119 4.82 -4.65 26.09
C LEU A 119 3.85 -3.54 25.68
N TYR A 120 2.56 -3.82 25.82
CA TYR A 120 1.49 -2.85 25.69
C TYR A 120 1.03 -2.43 27.09
N GLU A 121 1.24 -1.16 27.43
CA GLU A 121 1.02 -0.64 28.77
C GLU A 121 -0.32 0.08 28.88
N VAL A 122 -1.24 -0.48 29.68
CA VAL A 122 -2.51 0.17 30.02
C VAL A 122 -2.40 0.70 31.44
N THR A 123 -2.41 2.03 31.57
CA THR A 123 -2.33 2.70 32.87
C THR A 123 -3.72 3.07 33.35
N VAL A 124 -4.06 2.64 34.56
CA VAL A 124 -5.25 3.08 35.29
C VAL A 124 -4.86 4.19 36.25
N SER A 125 -5.57 5.30 36.19
CA SER A 125 -5.34 6.48 37.01
C SER A 125 -6.62 6.94 37.70
N LEU A 126 -6.44 7.71 38.77
CA LEU A 126 -7.50 8.43 39.45
C LEU A 126 -7.47 9.91 39.03
N ALA A 127 -8.57 10.41 38.48
CA ALA A 127 -8.76 11.82 38.16
C ALA A 127 -9.71 12.48 39.18
N GLY A 128 -9.64 13.81 39.29
CA GLY A 128 -10.41 14.59 40.27
C GLY A 128 -9.79 14.63 41.66
N ASP A 129 -10.50 15.22 42.61
CA ASP A 129 -10.05 15.34 44.00
C ASP A 129 -10.21 14.01 44.74
N ARG A 130 -9.09 13.48 45.26
CA ARG A 130 -9.08 12.16 45.91
C ARG A 130 -9.92 12.14 47.19
N THR A 131 -10.91 11.25 47.24
CA THR A 131 -11.64 10.87 48.46
C THR A 131 -11.47 9.40 48.81
N SER A 132 -11.12 8.56 47.84
CA SER A 132 -11.01 7.10 47.96
C SER A 132 -9.61 6.63 48.35
N GLN A 133 -9.54 5.50 49.06
CA GLN A 133 -8.30 4.88 49.57
C GLN A 133 -7.95 3.58 48.85
N SER A 134 -8.95 2.93 48.22
CA SER A 134 -8.76 1.71 47.46
C SER A 134 -9.75 1.59 46.29
N SER A 135 -9.45 0.67 45.37
CA SER A 135 -10.25 0.39 44.18
C SER A 135 -10.20 -1.10 43.85
N LYS A 136 -11.32 -1.66 43.36
CA LYS A 136 -11.36 -2.99 42.73
C LYS A 136 -11.66 -2.82 41.25
N ILE A 137 -10.84 -3.42 40.40
CA ILE A 137 -10.89 -3.24 38.95
C ILE A 137 -10.98 -4.60 38.26
N SER A 138 -11.83 -4.67 37.23
CA SER A 138 -11.94 -5.79 36.31
C SER A 138 -11.83 -5.29 34.88
N LEU A 139 -10.80 -5.73 34.15
CA LEU A 139 -10.55 -5.40 32.75
C LEU A 139 -10.83 -6.61 31.86
N GLN A 140 -11.51 -6.40 30.75
CA GLN A 140 -11.64 -7.34 29.65
C GLN A 140 -10.68 -6.96 28.53
N TYR A 141 -9.95 -7.94 28.02
CA TYR A 141 -9.11 -7.84 26.84
C TYR A 141 -9.32 -9.08 25.94
N ASP A 142 -8.73 -9.07 24.75
CA ASP A 142 -8.71 -10.21 23.84
C ASP A 142 -7.49 -11.10 24.16
N PRO A 143 -7.68 -12.31 24.72
CA PRO A 143 -6.59 -13.20 25.10
C PRO A 143 -5.82 -13.79 23.91
N GLY A 144 -6.35 -13.71 22.68
CA GLY A 144 -5.61 -14.05 21.46
C GLY A 144 -4.62 -12.96 21.03
N THR A 145 -4.82 -11.73 21.52
CA THR A 145 -4.00 -10.56 21.17
C THR A 145 -3.05 -10.16 22.30
N LEU A 146 -3.51 -10.18 23.55
CA LEU A 146 -2.78 -9.70 24.72
C LEU A 146 -2.71 -10.79 25.80
N ALA A 147 -1.57 -10.91 26.47
CA ALA A 147 -1.41 -11.71 27.68
C ALA A 147 -0.91 -10.83 28.83
N VAL A 148 -1.53 -10.93 30.01
CA VAL A 148 -1.07 -10.16 31.18
C VAL A 148 0.30 -10.66 31.63
N GLU A 149 1.31 -9.79 31.59
CA GLU A 149 2.65 -10.13 32.05
C GLU A 149 2.84 -9.79 33.52
N ARG A 150 2.44 -8.57 33.91
CA ARG A 150 2.42 -8.13 35.31
C ARG A 150 1.62 -6.86 35.50
N ILE A 151 1.34 -6.55 36.77
CA ILE A 151 0.80 -5.27 37.20
C ILE A 151 1.91 -4.51 37.94
N VAL A 152 2.18 -3.28 37.52
CA VAL A 152 3.17 -2.39 38.13
C VAL A 152 2.41 -1.36 38.97
N SER A 153 2.65 -1.36 40.28
CA SER A 153 2.07 -0.36 41.18
C SER A 153 2.71 1.01 40.96
N LYS A 154 1.93 2.09 41.12
CA LYS A 154 2.37 3.47 40.89
C LYS A 154 2.06 4.35 42.10
N ASN A 155 2.82 5.43 42.27
CA ASN A 155 2.56 6.45 43.30
C ASN A 155 2.31 5.91 44.72
N GLY A 156 3.03 4.85 45.10
CA GLY A 156 2.96 4.25 46.44
C GLY A 156 1.74 3.35 46.70
N THR A 157 0.94 3.04 45.68
CA THR A 157 -0.11 2.03 45.79
C THR A 157 0.47 0.61 45.88
N THR A 158 -0.38 -0.34 46.26
CA THR A 158 -0.14 -1.77 46.09
C THR A 158 -1.23 -2.36 45.21
N ALA A 159 -0.85 -2.86 44.04
CA ALA A 159 -1.74 -3.47 43.06
C ALA A 159 -1.42 -4.95 42.86
N THR A 160 -2.41 -5.83 43.07
CA THR A 160 -2.27 -7.28 42.92
C THR A 160 -3.52 -7.88 42.29
N GLY A 161 -3.36 -8.82 41.38
CA GLY A 161 -4.49 -9.43 40.68
C GLY A 161 -4.15 -10.69 39.92
N THR A 162 -5.17 -11.25 39.29
CA THR A 162 -5.12 -12.50 38.52
C THR A 162 -5.96 -12.37 37.27
N SER A 163 -5.47 -12.92 36.15
CA SER A 163 -6.24 -13.05 34.92
C SER A 163 -6.75 -14.48 34.71
N ASP A 164 -7.88 -14.63 34.04
CA ASP A 164 -8.40 -15.92 33.57
C ASP A 164 -8.14 -16.16 32.07
N ALA A 165 -8.52 -17.34 31.58
CA ALA A 165 -8.35 -17.74 30.19
C ALA A 165 -9.31 -17.01 29.22
N ASP A 166 -10.39 -16.42 29.74
CA ASP A 166 -11.40 -15.70 28.96
C ASP A 166 -11.02 -14.21 28.76
N GLY A 167 -9.80 -13.83 29.15
CA GLY A 167 -9.28 -12.48 28.98
C GLY A 167 -9.83 -11.48 29.99
N VAL A 168 -10.20 -11.93 31.20
CA VAL A 168 -10.60 -11.05 32.30
C VAL A 168 -9.47 -10.93 33.31
N LEU A 169 -8.96 -9.72 33.53
CA LEU A 169 -8.01 -9.39 34.60
C LEU A 169 -8.75 -8.72 35.75
N GLN A 170 -8.71 -9.32 36.94
CA GLN A 170 -9.23 -8.72 38.17
C GLN A 170 -8.07 -8.34 39.09
N PHE A 171 -8.05 -7.10 39.57
CA PHE A 171 -7.02 -6.64 40.51
C PHE A 171 -7.53 -5.58 41.47
N ASP A 172 -6.96 -5.59 42.67
CA ASP A 172 -7.22 -4.61 43.71
C ASP A 172 -6.07 -3.60 43.74
N VAL A 173 -6.40 -2.32 43.92
CA VAL A 173 -5.45 -1.23 44.19
C VAL A 173 -5.70 -0.71 45.60
N ASN A 174 -4.69 -0.76 46.45
CA ASN A 174 -4.76 -0.29 47.84
C ASN A 174 -3.76 0.84 48.10
N GLY A 175 -4.04 1.65 49.11
CA GLY A 175 -3.11 2.67 49.60
C GLY A 175 -3.06 3.94 48.75
N ILE A 176 -4.15 4.29 48.07
CA ILE A 176 -4.22 5.48 47.22
C ILE A 176 -4.04 6.75 48.08
N GLN A 177 -2.91 7.45 47.91
CA GLN A 177 -2.57 8.65 48.69
C GLN A 177 -2.93 9.97 47.98
N ALA A 178 -2.91 9.97 46.64
CA ALA A 178 -3.21 11.13 45.80
C ALA A 178 -3.81 10.68 44.46
N SER A 179 -4.42 11.61 43.75
CA SER A 179 -4.84 11.44 42.35
C SER A 179 -3.62 11.28 41.43
N GLY A 180 -3.81 10.64 40.27
CA GLY A 180 -2.75 10.28 39.33
C GLY A 180 -2.70 8.78 39.03
N GLU A 181 -1.58 8.33 38.46
CA GLU A 181 -1.39 6.91 38.11
C GLU A 181 -1.52 6.01 39.34
N LEU A 182 -2.39 5.01 39.24
CA LEU A 182 -2.61 4.02 40.30
C LEU A 182 -1.84 2.73 40.04
N ALA A 183 -1.94 2.21 38.81
CA ALA A 183 -1.25 1.00 38.38
C ALA A 183 -1.13 0.97 36.86
N THR A 184 -0.10 0.30 36.35
CA THR A 184 0.06 -0.01 34.93
C THR A 184 0.00 -1.52 34.74
N VAL A 185 -0.96 -1.99 33.94
CA VAL A 185 -1.01 -3.37 33.48
C VAL A 185 -0.13 -3.48 32.25
N GLN A 186 0.91 -4.31 32.34
CA GLN A 186 1.77 -4.62 31.21
C GLN A 186 1.26 -5.88 30.54
N PHE A 187 0.76 -5.73 29.31
CA PHE A 187 0.37 -6.85 28.45
C PHE A 187 1.50 -7.20 27.50
N ARG A 188 1.84 -8.48 27.36
CA ARG A 188 2.64 -8.96 26.23
C ARG A 188 1.72 -9.08 25.01
N VAL A 189 2.08 -8.43 23.91
CA VAL A 189 1.36 -8.57 22.64
C VAL A 189 1.75 -9.87 21.95
N SER A 190 0.76 -10.64 21.53
CA SER A 190 0.95 -11.91 20.81
C SER A 190 1.72 -11.69 19.49
N PRO A 191 2.66 -12.58 19.11
CA PRO A 191 3.31 -12.57 17.79
C PRO A 191 2.31 -12.74 16.63
N ASP A 192 1.18 -13.41 16.91
CA ASP A 192 0.11 -13.73 15.96
C ASP A 192 -1.08 -12.77 16.05
N ALA A 193 -0.91 -11.66 16.79
CA ALA A 193 -1.92 -10.63 16.92
C ALA A 193 -2.34 -10.13 15.52
N VAL A 194 -3.63 -10.25 15.22
CA VAL A 194 -4.24 -9.72 13.99
C VAL A 194 -5.59 -9.05 14.28
N LEU A 195 -5.94 -8.06 13.47
CA LEU A 195 -7.31 -7.55 13.43
C LEU A 195 -8.18 -8.56 12.67
N GLY A 196 -9.32 -8.93 13.24
CA GLY A 196 -10.29 -9.80 12.59
C GLY A 196 -10.90 -9.15 11.33
N ARG A 197 -11.56 -9.96 10.50
CA ARG A 197 -12.26 -9.44 9.32
C ARG A 197 -13.34 -8.44 9.74
N GLY A 198 -13.23 -7.20 9.26
CA GLY A 198 -14.18 -6.11 9.59
C GLY A 198 -13.88 -5.39 10.91
N GLU A 199 -12.82 -5.77 11.63
CA GLU A 199 -12.39 -5.12 12.85
C GLU A 199 -11.43 -3.96 12.53
N SER A 200 -11.72 -2.76 13.03
CA SER A 200 -10.84 -1.59 12.87
C SER A 200 -9.91 -1.34 14.07
N PHE A 201 -10.22 -1.95 15.22
CA PHE A 201 -9.46 -1.83 16.47
C PHE A 201 -9.84 -2.96 17.43
N LYS A 202 -8.92 -3.28 18.34
CA LYS A 202 -9.14 -4.10 19.53
C LYS A 202 -9.50 -3.23 20.73
N LEU A 203 -10.03 -3.85 21.78
CA LEU A 203 -10.44 -3.16 23.00
C LEU A 203 -9.77 -3.72 24.26
N VAL A 204 -9.41 -2.82 25.17
CA VAL A 204 -9.32 -3.12 26.60
C VAL A 204 -10.42 -2.33 27.30
N LYS A 205 -11.36 -3.02 27.93
CA LYS A 205 -12.56 -2.43 28.53
C LYS A 205 -12.62 -2.71 30.02
N MET A 206 -12.93 -1.70 30.83
CA MET A 206 -13.26 -1.91 32.23
C MET A 206 -14.68 -2.47 32.33
N ARG A 207 -14.82 -3.71 32.81
CA ARG A 207 -16.12 -4.37 33.05
C ARG A 207 -16.72 -4.00 34.39
N ALA A 208 -15.86 -3.78 35.38
CA ALA A 208 -16.24 -3.31 36.70
C ALA A 208 -15.09 -2.48 37.27
N GLY A 209 -15.43 -1.43 38.00
CA GLY A 209 -14.49 -0.57 38.69
C GLY A 209 -15.17 0.04 39.89
N THR A 210 -14.51 0.05 41.05
CA THR A 210 -15.04 0.68 42.25
C THR A 210 -14.05 1.65 42.85
N LEU A 211 -14.54 2.66 43.56
CA LEU A 211 -13.78 3.58 44.38
C LEU A 211 -14.33 3.50 45.81
N ALA A 212 -13.47 3.11 46.75
CA ALA A 212 -13.85 2.85 48.14
C ALA A 212 -13.15 3.80 49.12
N SER A 213 -13.93 4.28 50.08
CA SER A 213 -13.53 5.07 51.25
C SER A 213 -14.08 4.42 52.52
N ASP A 214 -13.72 4.93 53.70
CA ASP A 214 -14.27 4.44 54.98
C ASP A 214 -15.81 4.62 55.08
N ALA A 215 -16.38 5.56 54.31
CA ALA A 215 -17.79 5.90 54.37
C ALA A 215 -18.65 5.19 53.30
N ALA A 216 -18.09 4.94 52.11
CA ALA A 216 -18.85 4.41 50.97
C ALA A 216 -17.95 3.79 49.90
N THR A 217 -18.55 2.87 49.13
CA THR A 217 -18.00 2.34 47.87
C THR A 217 -18.92 2.74 46.73
N ARG A 218 -18.35 3.26 45.64
CA ARG A 218 -19.09 3.70 44.44
C ARG A 218 -18.56 3.00 43.21
N SER A 219 -19.40 2.80 42.19
CA SER A 219 -18.94 2.38 40.87
C SER A 219 -18.12 3.49 40.21
N SER A 220 -17.14 3.16 39.40
CA SER A 220 -16.48 4.10 38.49
C SER A 220 -15.87 3.29 37.36
N LEU A 221 -16.37 3.46 36.14
CA LEU A 221 -15.75 2.88 34.96
C LEU A 221 -14.90 3.92 34.24
N ALA A 222 -13.84 3.44 33.60
CA ALA A 222 -13.04 4.22 32.69
C ALA A 222 -13.46 3.96 31.24
N GLN A 223 -13.31 4.98 30.39
CA GLN A 223 -13.55 4.85 28.95
C GLN A 223 -12.70 3.71 28.36
N PRO A 224 -13.26 2.86 27.47
CA PRO A 224 -12.50 1.76 26.86
C PRO A 224 -11.32 2.26 26.03
N ILE A 225 -10.20 1.55 26.11
CA ILE A 225 -9.04 1.79 25.25
C ILE A 225 -9.25 1.08 23.91
N ARG A 226 -9.15 1.84 22.82
CA ARG A 226 -9.12 1.33 21.44
C ARG A 226 -7.68 1.33 20.94
N TYR A 227 -7.23 0.22 20.37
CA TYR A 227 -5.90 0.12 19.81
C TYR A 227 -5.85 -0.72 18.54
N THR A 228 -4.91 -0.42 17.65
CA THR A 228 -4.59 -1.25 16.47
C THR A 228 -3.35 -2.11 16.76
N ILE A 229 -3.05 -3.04 15.86
CA ILE A 229 -1.86 -3.90 15.98
C ILE A 229 -0.80 -3.39 15.02
N ALA A 230 0.40 -3.20 15.54
CA ALA A 230 1.58 -2.79 14.79
C ALA A 230 2.67 -3.84 14.88
N PHE A 231 3.66 -3.76 14.00
CA PHE A 231 4.81 -4.66 13.98
C PHE A 231 6.12 -3.85 14.01
N PRO A 232 7.16 -4.36 14.68
CA PRO A 232 8.47 -3.69 14.76
C PRO A 232 9.17 -3.61 13.40
N TYR A 233 8.81 -4.48 12.46
CA TYR A 233 9.37 -4.56 11.12
C TYR A 233 8.29 -4.54 10.05
N LEU A 234 8.62 -3.95 8.92
CA LEU A 234 7.82 -3.95 7.70
C LEU A 234 8.49 -4.85 6.68
N LEU A 235 7.68 -5.60 5.93
CA LEU A 235 8.13 -6.48 4.86
C LEU A 235 7.46 -6.04 3.56
N ALA A 236 8.25 -5.93 2.50
CA ALA A 236 7.78 -5.74 1.13
C ALA A 236 8.46 -6.76 0.21
N VAL A 237 7.87 -7.01 -0.96
CA VAL A 237 8.46 -7.87 -1.99
C VAL A 237 8.31 -7.23 -3.37
N GLU A 238 9.37 -7.34 -4.16
CA GLU A 238 9.42 -7.00 -5.58
C GLU A 238 9.89 -8.22 -6.37
N GLY A 239 9.65 -8.28 -7.68
CA GLY A 239 10.01 -9.47 -8.49
C GLY A 239 9.06 -10.62 -8.22
N VAL A 240 7.80 -10.44 -8.60
CA VAL A 240 6.71 -11.41 -8.38
C VAL A 240 6.20 -12.02 -9.69
N GLY A 241 6.84 -11.77 -10.81
CA GLY A 241 6.56 -12.46 -12.06
C GLY A 241 6.94 -13.93 -11.97
N LEU A 242 6.17 -14.82 -12.59
CA LEU A 242 6.46 -16.25 -12.67
C LEU A 242 7.91 -16.47 -13.15
N ASN A 243 8.64 -17.32 -12.43
CA ASN A 243 10.06 -17.63 -12.63
C ASN A 243 11.04 -16.45 -12.52
N SER A 244 10.62 -15.31 -11.98
CA SER A 244 11.51 -14.19 -11.67
C SER A 244 12.28 -14.41 -10.35
N THR A 245 13.16 -13.46 -10.01
CA THR A 245 13.82 -13.43 -8.70
C THR A 245 13.10 -12.42 -7.83
N SER A 246 12.55 -12.87 -6.71
CA SER A 246 11.96 -11.99 -5.71
C SER A 246 13.04 -11.31 -4.87
N THR A 247 12.81 -10.05 -4.52
CA THR A 247 13.60 -9.29 -3.56
C THR A 247 12.69 -8.92 -2.39
N PHE A 248 12.88 -9.58 -1.24
CA PHE A 248 12.22 -9.21 0.00
C PHE A 248 13.00 -8.07 0.65
N LYS A 249 12.30 -7.00 1.04
CA LYS A 249 12.86 -5.82 1.70
C LYS A 249 12.31 -5.73 3.10
N VAL A 250 13.18 -5.70 4.10
CA VAL A 250 12.82 -5.53 5.50
C VAL A 250 13.31 -4.18 6.00
N THR A 251 12.40 -3.41 6.57
CA THR A 251 12.70 -2.13 7.22
C THR A 251 12.19 -2.09 8.64
N SER A 252 12.80 -1.27 9.49
CA SER A 252 12.19 -0.85 10.74
C SER A 252 11.04 0.13 10.48
N ARG A 253 10.25 0.41 11.52
CA ARG A 253 9.06 1.27 11.43
C ARG A 253 9.34 2.70 10.94
N ASP A 254 10.55 3.20 11.13
CA ASP A 254 11.02 4.51 10.65
C ASP A 254 11.49 4.46 9.18
N GLY A 255 11.43 3.29 8.53
CA GLY A 255 11.81 3.10 7.13
C GLY A 255 13.28 2.77 6.92
N ALA A 256 14.10 2.65 7.98
CA ALA A 256 15.50 2.27 7.82
C ALA A 256 15.62 0.78 7.43
N PRO A 257 16.50 0.43 6.47
CA PRO A 257 16.76 -0.97 6.12
C PRO A 257 17.26 -1.79 7.32
N PHE A 258 16.83 -3.05 7.41
CA PHE A 258 17.19 -3.93 8.51
C PHE A 258 17.89 -5.21 8.02
N ALA A 259 19.16 -5.36 8.40
CA ALA A 259 19.98 -6.52 8.09
C ALA A 259 19.79 -7.67 9.09
N GLY A 260 19.92 -8.91 8.61
CA GLY A 260 19.86 -10.11 9.45
C GLY A 260 18.44 -10.58 9.79
N ALA A 261 17.41 -10.10 9.10
CA ALA A 261 16.06 -10.63 9.25
C ALA A 261 15.88 -11.90 8.42
N ASP A 262 15.42 -12.98 9.05
CA ASP A 262 15.08 -14.23 8.38
C ASP A 262 13.71 -14.10 7.68
N ILE A 263 13.61 -14.56 6.43
CA ILE A 263 12.35 -14.57 5.69
C ILE A 263 11.78 -15.99 5.68
N TYR A 264 10.55 -16.14 6.15
CA TYR A 264 9.82 -17.39 6.11
C TYR A 264 8.59 -17.30 5.23
N LEU A 265 8.29 -18.38 4.52
CA LEU A 265 6.99 -18.56 3.89
C LEU A 265 5.96 -19.02 4.91
N ARG A 266 4.69 -18.66 4.65
CA ARG A 266 3.54 -18.96 5.52
C ARG A 266 2.39 -19.52 4.69
N GLY A 267 1.49 -20.25 5.33
CA GLY A 267 0.29 -20.77 4.68
C GLY A 267 0.61 -21.99 3.80
N VAL A 268 0.16 -22.01 2.54
CA VAL A 268 0.29 -23.20 1.69
C VAL A 268 1.75 -23.58 1.42
N LEU A 269 2.61 -22.61 1.07
CA LEU A 269 4.00 -22.91 0.74
C LEU A 269 4.82 -23.37 1.95
N GLU A 270 4.40 -23.05 3.17
CA GLU A 270 5.06 -23.53 4.40
C GLU A 270 4.95 -25.06 4.56
N GLN A 271 4.04 -25.71 3.85
CA GLN A 271 3.86 -27.16 3.89
C GLN A 271 4.52 -27.87 2.68
N MET A 272 5.17 -27.12 1.80
CA MET A 272 5.70 -27.62 0.54
C MET A 272 7.24 -27.62 0.51
N ALA A 273 7.80 -28.18 -0.56
CA ALA A 273 9.18 -28.03 -0.94
C ALA A 273 9.28 -27.58 -2.40
N VAL A 274 10.45 -27.07 -2.78
CA VAL A 274 10.81 -26.97 -4.20
C VAL A 274 11.45 -28.27 -4.63
N VAL A 275 10.88 -28.91 -5.64
CA VAL A 275 11.43 -30.09 -6.31
C VAL A 275 11.95 -29.71 -7.69
N LYS A 276 13.02 -30.36 -8.16
CA LYS A 276 13.57 -30.16 -9.50
C LYS A 276 13.57 -31.47 -10.27
N LEU A 277 13.10 -31.42 -11.51
CA LEU A 277 13.10 -32.60 -12.38
C LEU A 277 14.52 -32.91 -12.86
N SER A 278 14.96 -34.16 -12.70
CA SER A 278 16.26 -34.66 -13.14
C SER A 278 16.28 -34.98 -14.65
N ALA A 279 15.11 -35.29 -15.21
CA ALA A 279 14.88 -35.58 -16.62
C ALA A 279 13.55 -34.96 -17.09
N GLN A 280 13.23 -35.07 -18.38
CA GLN A 280 11.89 -34.76 -18.85
C GLN A 280 10.90 -35.75 -18.22
N ALA A 281 9.82 -35.25 -17.63
CA ALA A 281 8.86 -36.07 -16.88
C ALA A 281 7.42 -35.75 -17.26
N SER A 282 6.57 -36.77 -17.22
CA SER A 282 5.12 -36.62 -17.26
C SER A 282 4.61 -36.28 -15.87
N VAL A 283 3.59 -35.42 -15.81
CA VAL A 283 2.80 -35.15 -14.61
C VAL A 283 1.43 -35.79 -14.82
N TYR A 284 1.02 -36.66 -13.91
CA TYR A 284 -0.20 -37.47 -13.99
C TYR A 284 -1.32 -36.89 -13.11
N GLU A 285 -2.59 -37.17 -13.43
CA GLU A 285 -3.74 -36.73 -12.61
C GLU A 285 -3.76 -37.36 -11.21
N ASP A 286 -3.25 -38.59 -11.08
CA ASP A 286 -3.10 -39.33 -9.82
C ASP A 286 -1.74 -40.04 -9.76
N ASP A 287 -1.44 -40.70 -8.63
CA ASP A 287 -0.21 -41.45 -8.36
C ASP A 287 -0.08 -42.80 -9.11
N ASP A 288 -0.54 -42.82 -10.37
CA ASP A 288 -0.46 -43.97 -11.27
C ASP A 288 -0.13 -43.55 -12.72
N THR A 289 0.88 -44.18 -13.30
CA THR A 289 1.27 -44.02 -14.71
C THR A 289 0.17 -44.38 -15.73
N SER A 290 -0.89 -45.08 -15.30
CA SER A 290 -2.06 -45.40 -16.13
C SER A 290 -3.07 -44.26 -16.25
N GLU A 291 -2.98 -43.27 -15.35
CA GLU A 291 -3.84 -42.10 -15.35
C GLU A 291 -3.46 -41.08 -16.44
N PRO A 292 -4.37 -40.15 -16.79
CA PRO A 292 -4.08 -39.13 -17.79
C PRO A 292 -2.87 -38.27 -17.42
N VAL A 293 -2.05 -37.95 -18.43
CA VAL A 293 -0.96 -36.98 -18.30
C VAL A 293 -1.52 -35.57 -18.46
N VAL A 294 -1.44 -34.75 -17.41
CA VAL A 294 -1.87 -33.34 -17.43
C VAL A 294 -0.81 -32.41 -18.02
N ALA A 295 0.47 -32.77 -17.91
CA ALA A 295 1.58 -32.00 -18.47
C ALA A 295 2.81 -32.88 -18.74
N THR A 296 3.66 -32.44 -19.66
CA THR A 296 5.02 -32.99 -19.83
C THR A 296 6.02 -31.85 -19.70
N LEU A 297 6.90 -31.95 -18.71
CA LEU A 297 7.80 -30.87 -18.33
C LEU A 297 9.26 -31.23 -18.62
N PRO A 298 10.08 -30.26 -19.07
CA PRO A 298 11.49 -30.52 -19.39
C PRO A 298 12.33 -30.75 -18.14
N ALA A 299 13.48 -31.42 -18.31
CA ALA A 299 14.49 -31.56 -17.28
C ALA A 299 14.91 -30.19 -16.73
N GLY A 300 15.14 -30.12 -15.43
CA GLY A 300 15.53 -28.89 -14.73
C GLY A 300 14.37 -27.97 -14.33
N THR A 301 13.14 -28.28 -14.73
CA THR A 301 11.94 -27.57 -14.24
C THR A 301 11.86 -27.67 -12.73
N ARG A 302 11.57 -26.55 -12.06
CA ARG A 302 11.36 -26.48 -10.62
C ARG A 302 9.88 -26.27 -10.34
N LEU A 303 9.33 -27.01 -9.39
CA LEU A 303 7.92 -26.98 -9.03
C LEU A 303 7.79 -26.88 -7.51
N TYR A 304 6.65 -26.39 -7.04
CA TYR A 304 6.23 -26.66 -5.67
C TYR A 304 5.68 -28.08 -5.60
N GLY A 305 6.07 -28.84 -4.58
CA GLY A 305 5.52 -30.18 -4.35
C GLY A 305 5.59 -30.59 -2.89
N THR A 306 5.19 -31.82 -2.62
CA THR A 306 5.32 -32.42 -1.28
C THR A 306 6.79 -32.45 -0.83
N PRO A 307 7.09 -32.31 0.46
CA PRO A 307 8.47 -32.35 0.96
C PRO A 307 9.18 -33.69 0.75
N GLU A 308 8.40 -34.78 0.71
CA GLU A 308 8.85 -36.16 0.55
C GLU A 308 7.88 -36.88 -0.40
N ALA A 309 8.35 -37.96 -1.02
CA ALA A 309 7.51 -38.82 -1.85
C ALA A 309 6.63 -39.70 -0.95
N ASP A 310 5.38 -39.92 -1.37
CA ASP A 310 4.49 -40.94 -0.80
C ASP A 310 4.25 -42.02 -1.86
N ASP A 311 4.43 -43.27 -1.48
CA ASP A 311 4.38 -44.44 -2.38
C ASP A 311 5.15 -44.29 -3.73
N GLY A 312 6.25 -43.53 -3.71
CA GLY A 312 7.11 -43.29 -4.87
C GLY A 312 6.69 -42.10 -5.75
N TRP A 313 5.80 -41.23 -5.26
CA TRP A 313 5.27 -40.08 -6.00
C TRP A 313 5.36 -38.79 -5.20
N PHE A 314 5.63 -37.69 -5.91
CA PHE A 314 5.48 -36.33 -5.37
C PHE A 314 4.21 -35.72 -5.96
N GLU A 315 3.30 -35.23 -5.11
CA GLU A 315 2.27 -34.30 -5.56
C GLU A 315 2.93 -32.95 -5.84
N VAL A 316 2.70 -32.38 -7.02
CA VAL A 316 3.29 -31.14 -7.50
C VAL A 316 2.22 -30.17 -8.00
N MET A 317 2.46 -28.88 -7.79
CA MET A 317 1.68 -27.78 -8.34
C MET A 317 2.33 -27.30 -9.63
N LEU A 318 1.54 -27.24 -10.71
CA LEU A 318 2.00 -26.73 -12.00
C LEU A 318 2.14 -25.20 -11.99
N PRO A 319 2.90 -24.62 -12.95
CA PRO A 319 3.15 -23.18 -12.97
C PRO A 319 1.90 -22.30 -13.09
N ASP A 320 0.77 -22.85 -13.57
CA ASP A 320 -0.52 -22.14 -13.61
C ASP A 320 -1.13 -21.90 -12.22
N GLY A 321 -0.59 -22.53 -11.16
CA GLY A 321 -1.03 -22.40 -9.79
C GLY A 321 -2.36 -23.06 -9.44
N ALA A 322 -3.08 -23.57 -10.44
CA ALA A 322 -4.43 -24.12 -10.29
C ALA A 322 -4.44 -25.64 -10.47
N THR A 323 -3.54 -26.17 -11.30
CA THR A 323 -3.44 -27.59 -11.60
C THR A 323 -2.42 -28.24 -10.67
N THR A 324 -2.83 -29.31 -9.99
CA THR A 324 -1.93 -30.24 -9.30
C THR A 324 -1.85 -31.55 -10.06
N GLY A 325 -0.83 -32.34 -9.77
CA GLY A 325 -0.67 -33.69 -10.31
C GLY A 325 0.54 -34.39 -9.68
N TYR A 326 0.89 -35.56 -10.19
CA TYR A 326 1.90 -36.41 -9.58
C TYR A 326 3.07 -36.68 -10.52
N VAL A 327 4.29 -36.66 -9.97
CA VAL A 327 5.51 -37.03 -10.68
C VAL A 327 6.24 -38.14 -9.93
N GLU A 328 6.73 -39.14 -10.67
CA GLU A 328 7.48 -40.26 -10.09
C GLU A 328 8.75 -39.76 -9.38
N GLU A 329 9.06 -40.32 -8.21
CA GLU A 329 10.25 -40.02 -7.42
C GLU A 329 11.54 -40.16 -8.24
N THR A 330 11.58 -41.14 -9.16
CA THR A 330 12.74 -41.38 -10.04
C THR A 330 13.03 -40.23 -11.01
N SER A 331 12.05 -39.36 -11.26
CA SER A 331 12.17 -38.17 -12.10
C SER A 331 12.59 -36.92 -11.33
N VAL A 332 12.70 -36.98 -10.00
CA VAL A 332 13.09 -35.86 -9.13
C VAL A 332 14.56 -35.97 -8.72
N ASP A 333 15.29 -34.86 -8.77
CA ASP A 333 16.63 -34.76 -8.20
C ASP A 333 16.53 -34.61 -6.67
N ALA A 334 16.64 -35.71 -5.94
CA ALA A 334 16.51 -35.74 -4.48
C ALA A 334 17.50 -34.79 -3.76
N ALA A 335 18.68 -34.51 -4.34
CA ALA A 335 19.65 -33.59 -3.76
C ALA A 335 19.27 -32.11 -3.91
N SER A 336 18.25 -31.82 -4.73
CA SER A 336 17.79 -30.46 -5.03
C SER A 336 16.54 -30.04 -4.25
N ILE A 337 15.98 -30.93 -3.43
CA ILE A 337 14.76 -30.66 -2.66
C ILE A 337 15.05 -29.57 -1.63
N VAL A 338 14.28 -28.48 -1.67
CA VAL A 338 14.38 -27.37 -0.73
C VAL A 338 13.07 -27.24 0.06
N PRO A 339 13.02 -27.69 1.33
CA PRO A 339 11.87 -27.48 2.20
C PRO A 339 11.57 -26.00 2.39
N LEU A 340 10.30 -25.61 2.24
CA LEU A 340 9.86 -24.20 2.33
C LEU A 340 9.30 -23.83 3.71
N ASN A 341 9.31 -24.78 4.66
CA ASN A 341 9.05 -24.54 6.08
C ASN A 341 10.25 -23.94 6.84
N LEU A 342 11.40 -23.79 6.18
CA LEU A 342 12.62 -23.21 6.74
C LEU A 342 12.78 -21.74 6.31
N SER A 343 13.73 -21.04 6.93
CA SER A 343 14.11 -19.68 6.48
C SER A 343 14.66 -19.75 5.06
N LEU A 344 14.20 -18.83 4.20
CA LEU A 344 14.74 -18.61 2.86
C LEU A 344 16.13 -17.93 2.88
N GLY A 345 16.54 -17.42 4.04
CA GLY A 345 17.79 -16.69 4.23
C GLY A 345 17.59 -15.38 4.99
N GLN A 346 18.71 -14.71 5.27
CA GLN A 346 18.74 -13.45 5.99
C GLN A 346 18.93 -12.27 5.04
N THR A 347 18.30 -11.13 5.38
CA THR A 347 18.51 -9.87 4.67
C THR A 347 19.94 -9.34 4.83
N ASP A 348 20.46 -8.71 3.77
CA ASP A 348 21.77 -8.07 3.75
C ASP A 348 21.80 -6.68 4.42
N GLU A 349 22.92 -5.96 4.31
CA GLU A 349 23.08 -4.60 4.86
C GLU A 349 22.09 -3.56 4.29
N LYS A 350 21.52 -3.83 3.10
CA LYS A 350 20.47 -3.01 2.49
C LYS A 350 19.06 -3.47 2.89
N GLY A 351 18.95 -4.41 3.82
CA GLY A 351 17.70 -5.01 4.24
C GLY A 351 17.07 -5.89 3.16
N GLU A 352 17.85 -6.40 2.19
CA GLU A 352 17.34 -7.16 1.06
C GLU A 352 17.68 -8.66 1.16
N LEU A 353 16.73 -9.53 0.84
CA LEU A 353 16.96 -10.95 0.54
C LEU A 353 16.46 -11.23 -0.88
N LYS A 354 17.35 -11.76 -1.74
CA LYS A 354 17.00 -12.18 -3.10
C LYS A 354 16.84 -13.69 -3.18
N THR A 355 15.75 -14.16 -3.77
CA THR A 355 15.47 -15.60 -3.91
C THR A 355 14.65 -15.90 -5.15
N ASN A 356 14.85 -17.08 -5.73
CA ASN A 356 14.09 -17.60 -6.87
C ASN A 356 13.20 -18.79 -6.47
N LEU A 357 12.86 -18.88 -5.19
CA LEU A 357 12.04 -19.96 -4.61
C LEU A 357 10.55 -19.60 -4.54
N THR A 358 10.18 -18.34 -4.74
CA THR A 358 8.86 -17.80 -4.36
C THR A 358 7.91 -17.54 -5.52
N THR A 359 8.34 -17.79 -6.76
CA THR A 359 7.60 -17.46 -7.97
C THR A 359 7.50 -18.65 -8.93
N LEU A 360 7.37 -19.88 -8.44
CA LEU A 360 7.35 -21.08 -9.31
C LEU A 360 5.97 -21.42 -9.88
N ALA A 361 4.91 -20.90 -9.27
CA ALA A 361 3.53 -21.05 -9.74
C ALA A 361 2.75 -19.75 -9.49
N LEU A 362 1.73 -19.49 -10.31
CA LEU A 362 0.83 -18.35 -10.11
C LEU A 362 0.01 -18.50 -8.83
N GLY A 363 -0.39 -17.39 -8.22
CA GLY A 363 -1.29 -17.41 -7.08
C GLY A 363 -0.88 -16.49 -5.94
N THR A 364 -1.66 -16.52 -4.86
CA THR A 364 -1.41 -15.68 -3.69
C THR A 364 -0.72 -16.49 -2.58
N TYR A 365 0.46 -16.02 -2.18
CA TYR A 365 1.26 -16.64 -1.13
C TYR A 365 1.53 -15.66 0.00
N LYS A 366 2.09 -16.17 1.10
CA LYS A 366 2.39 -15.35 2.28
C LYS A 366 3.85 -15.48 2.70
N ALA A 367 4.42 -14.38 3.16
CA ALA A 367 5.75 -14.32 3.73
C ALA A 367 5.77 -13.47 5.01
N GLN A 368 6.75 -13.72 5.86
CA GLN A 368 6.95 -12.99 7.11
C GLN A 368 8.44 -12.86 7.42
N ALA A 369 8.86 -11.67 7.86
CA ALA A 369 10.19 -11.44 8.38
C ALA A 369 10.22 -11.75 9.88
N VAL A 370 11.27 -12.41 10.35
CA VAL A 370 11.47 -12.80 11.75
C VAL A 370 12.87 -12.35 12.19
N VAL A 371 12.93 -11.72 13.37
CA VAL A 371 14.17 -11.23 13.99
C VAL A 371 14.16 -11.66 15.45
N GLY A 372 14.82 -12.78 15.75
CA GLY A 372 14.76 -13.39 17.08
C GLY A 372 13.31 -13.73 17.46
N SER A 373 12.79 -13.11 18.53
CA SER A 373 11.40 -13.28 18.95
C SER A 373 10.43 -12.27 18.31
N LYS A 374 10.91 -11.31 17.51
CA LYS A 374 10.10 -10.28 16.87
C LYS A 374 9.82 -10.64 15.41
N ASN A 375 8.78 -10.05 14.83
CA ASN A 375 8.34 -10.35 13.47
C ASN A 375 7.71 -9.15 12.77
N SER A 376 7.64 -9.20 11.44
CA SER A 376 6.71 -8.38 10.66
C SER A 376 5.30 -8.97 10.70
N ALA A 377 4.32 -8.22 10.20
CA ALA A 377 3.06 -8.82 9.77
C ALA A 377 3.34 -9.92 8.73
N ALA A 378 2.58 -11.01 8.74
CA ALA A 378 2.54 -11.91 7.59
C ALA A 378 1.87 -11.16 6.44
N MET A 379 2.62 -10.89 5.38
CA MET A 379 2.11 -10.20 4.20
C MET A 379 1.72 -11.19 3.11
N SER A 380 0.68 -10.87 2.36
CA SER A 380 0.34 -11.60 1.13
C SER A 380 1.05 -10.95 -0.07
N PHE A 381 1.53 -11.77 -1.00
CA PHE A 381 2.00 -11.33 -2.31
C PHE A 381 1.42 -12.26 -3.38
N GLU A 382 1.18 -11.70 -4.57
CA GLU A 382 0.61 -12.43 -5.69
C GLU A 382 1.69 -12.67 -6.74
N VAL A 383 1.92 -13.93 -7.10
CA VAL A 383 2.75 -14.30 -8.24
C VAL A 383 1.91 -14.20 -9.50
N VAL A 384 2.39 -13.38 -10.43
CA VAL A 384 1.66 -12.98 -11.63
C VAL A 384 2.40 -13.40 -12.90
N GLU A 385 1.72 -13.35 -14.04
CA GLU A 385 2.34 -13.66 -15.33
C GLU A 385 3.46 -12.67 -15.65
N PRO A 386 4.61 -13.11 -16.19
CA PRO A 386 5.65 -12.21 -16.67
C PRO A 386 5.22 -11.65 -18.03
N TYR A 387 5.24 -10.33 -18.15
CA TYR A 387 5.05 -9.64 -19.43
C TYR A 387 6.37 -9.43 -20.15
N GLY A 388 6.28 -9.17 -21.45
CA GLY A 388 7.41 -8.85 -22.32
C GLY A 388 8.37 -10.01 -22.56
N ASN A 389 9.45 -9.71 -23.27
CA ASN A 389 10.45 -10.67 -23.71
C ASN A 389 11.82 -10.42 -23.09
N ARG A 390 12.70 -11.44 -23.08
CA ARG A 390 14.11 -11.22 -22.68
C ARG A 390 14.82 -10.25 -23.63
N ASN A 391 14.44 -10.23 -24.90
CA ASN A 391 14.89 -9.24 -25.86
C ASN A 391 14.25 -7.88 -25.54
N PRO A 392 14.99 -6.77 -25.65
CA PRO A 392 14.44 -5.43 -25.48
C PRO A 392 13.27 -5.14 -26.41
N GLU A 393 12.23 -4.54 -25.85
CA GLU A 393 11.05 -4.07 -26.56
C GLU A 393 10.86 -2.58 -26.33
N TYR A 394 10.21 -1.92 -27.29
CA TYR A 394 9.78 -0.52 -27.16
C TYR A 394 10.92 0.45 -26.82
N VAL A 395 12.07 0.34 -27.50
CA VAL A 395 13.22 1.24 -27.30
C VAL A 395 12.86 2.67 -27.70
N GLN A 396 12.95 3.61 -26.76
CA GLN A 396 12.66 5.04 -26.92
C GLN A 396 13.86 5.89 -26.51
N THR A 397 14.04 7.03 -27.18
CA THR A 397 14.99 8.09 -26.79
C THR A 397 14.23 9.29 -26.23
N TYR A 398 14.81 9.90 -25.20
CA TYR A 398 14.19 11.02 -24.48
C TYR A 398 15.10 12.25 -24.48
N VAL A 399 14.50 13.42 -24.37
CA VAL A 399 15.29 14.65 -24.20
C VAL A 399 16.11 14.58 -22.92
N THR A 400 17.29 15.16 -22.97
CA THR A 400 18.20 15.26 -21.83
C THR A 400 18.34 16.72 -21.43
N LYS A 401 18.99 16.98 -20.28
CA LYS A 401 19.34 18.35 -19.90
C LYS A 401 20.30 18.99 -20.92
N ASP A 402 21.16 18.18 -21.54
CA ASP A 402 22.13 18.61 -22.54
C ASP A 402 22.20 17.62 -23.71
N LEU A 403 21.47 17.92 -24.79
CA LEU A 403 21.46 17.09 -26.02
C LEU A 403 22.79 17.10 -26.78
N SER A 404 23.73 18.00 -26.44
CA SER A 404 25.04 18.07 -27.08
C SER A 404 26.04 17.07 -26.51
N SER A 405 25.77 16.51 -25.33
CA SER A 405 26.71 15.61 -24.64
C SER A 405 26.07 14.40 -23.98
N GLN A 406 24.75 14.22 -24.10
CA GLN A 406 24.01 13.15 -23.43
C GLN A 406 23.10 12.36 -24.36
N LEU A 407 22.79 11.12 -23.99
CA LEU A 407 21.80 10.25 -24.61
C LEU A 407 20.97 9.61 -23.50
N SER A 408 19.64 9.74 -23.57
CA SER A 408 18.71 9.06 -22.66
C SER A 408 17.87 8.05 -23.42
N VAL A 409 17.80 6.82 -22.93
CA VAL A 409 17.09 5.70 -23.56
C VAL A 409 16.24 4.97 -22.53
N GLY A 410 15.00 4.62 -22.89
CA GLY A 410 14.13 3.73 -22.11
C GLY A 410 13.65 2.53 -22.95
N TRP A 411 13.46 1.37 -22.33
CA TRP A 411 12.93 0.16 -22.98
C TRP A 411 12.34 -0.80 -21.94
N THR A 412 11.60 -1.80 -22.39
CA THR A 412 11.06 -2.85 -21.53
C THR A 412 11.68 -4.22 -21.82
N THR A 413 11.71 -5.07 -20.81
CA THR A 413 12.04 -6.50 -20.93
C THR A 413 11.17 -7.32 -20.00
N SER A 414 11.19 -8.64 -20.14
CA SER A 414 10.70 -9.58 -19.16
C SER A 414 11.41 -9.41 -17.82
N PRO A 415 10.74 -9.62 -16.66
CA PRO A 415 11.37 -9.63 -15.35
C PRO A 415 12.51 -10.66 -15.23
N MET A 416 12.53 -11.68 -16.09
CA MET A 416 13.61 -12.68 -16.18
C MET A 416 14.94 -12.11 -16.70
N ALA A 417 14.95 -10.96 -17.37
CA ALA A 417 16.17 -10.24 -17.73
C ALA A 417 16.59 -9.35 -16.55
N ALA A 418 17.21 -9.96 -15.53
CA ALA A 418 17.45 -9.31 -14.24
C ALA A 418 18.38 -8.08 -14.33
N THR A 419 19.34 -8.10 -15.25
CA THR A 419 20.30 -7.02 -15.48
C THR A 419 20.29 -6.66 -16.96
N ASN A 420 20.22 -5.36 -17.25
CA ASN A 420 20.25 -4.82 -18.60
C ASN A 420 21.32 -3.73 -18.71
N TYR A 421 21.75 -3.47 -19.93
CA TYR A 421 22.84 -2.59 -20.25
C TYR A 421 22.52 -1.77 -21.49
N ILE A 422 23.20 -0.64 -21.61
CA ILE A 422 23.37 0.07 -22.87
C ILE A 422 24.83 -0.06 -23.33
N GLN A 423 25.01 -0.30 -24.62
CA GLN A 423 26.31 -0.27 -25.28
C GLN A 423 26.33 0.82 -26.33
N TYR A 424 27.44 1.56 -26.41
CA TYR A 424 27.61 2.61 -27.41
C TYR A 424 29.06 2.77 -27.86
N ALA A 425 29.23 3.26 -29.08
CA ALA A 425 30.52 3.60 -29.69
C ALA A 425 30.35 4.74 -30.70
N LYS A 426 31.43 5.48 -31.01
CA LYS A 426 31.39 6.48 -32.08
C LYS A 426 31.17 5.78 -33.42
N ALA A 427 30.31 6.34 -34.27
CA ALA A 427 30.05 5.79 -35.59
C ALA A 427 31.33 5.74 -36.47
N ALA A 428 32.27 6.67 -36.24
CA ALA A 428 33.56 6.69 -36.92
C ALA A 428 34.48 5.51 -36.55
N ASP A 429 34.26 4.88 -35.38
CA ASP A 429 34.98 3.68 -34.95
C ASP A 429 34.34 2.40 -35.51
N TRP A 430 33.25 2.53 -36.27
CA TRP A 430 32.59 1.40 -36.94
C TRP A 430 33.28 1.10 -38.27
N ALA A 431 33.92 -0.07 -38.36
CA ALA A 431 34.57 -0.48 -39.60
C ALA A 431 33.55 -0.56 -40.75
N LYS A 432 33.93 -0.02 -41.93
CA LYS A 432 33.04 0.01 -43.09
C LYS A 432 32.61 -1.40 -43.50
N GLY A 433 31.30 -1.65 -43.51
CA GLY A 433 30.72 -2.95 -43.86
C GLY A 433 30.78 -4.01 -42.76
N ALA A 434 31.23 -3.67 -41.55
CA ALA A 434 31.19 -4.58 -40.40
C ALA A 434 29.76 -4.71 -39.87
N SER A 435 29.38 -5.93 -39.48
CA SER A 435 28.10 -6.24 -38.82
C SER A 435 28.06 -5.86 -37.34
N GLY A 436 29.21 -5.49 -36.75
CA GLY A 436 29.35 -5.10 -35.35
C GLY A 436 30.55 -4.17 -35.13
N PRO A 437 30.64 -3.52 -33.96
CA PRO A 437 31.73 -2.61 -33.64
C PRO A 437 33.03 -3.36 -33.33
N ASP A 438 34.14 -2.63 -33.32
CA ASP A 438 35.33 -3.06 -32.59
C ASP A 438 35.00 -3.13 -31.09
N ALA A 439 34.98 -4.34 -30.53
CA ALA A 439 34.62 -4.57 -29.13
C ALA A 439 35.50 -3.78 -28.14
N SER A 440 36.74 -3.43 -28.52
CA SER A 440 37.63 -2.62 -27.68
C SER A 440 37.24 -1.14 -27.60
N LYS A 441 36.33 -0.70 -28.46
CA LYS A 441 35.81 0.69 -28.53
C LYS A 441 34.40 0.83 -27.97
N VAL A 442 33.76 -0.28 -27.60
CA VAL A 442 32.41 -0.28 -27.03
C VAL A 442 32.48 0.07 -25.56
N THR A 443 31.72 1.10 -25.17
CA THR A 443 31.46 1.38 -23.76
C THR A 443 30.16 0.68 -23.36
N THR A 444 30.18 0.00 -22.22
CA THR A 444 29.01 -0.66 -21.64
C THR A 444 28.66 0.01 -20.31
N VAL A 445 27.40 0.36 -20.13
CA VAL A 445 26.87 0.96 -18.89
C VAL A 445 25.66 0.15 -18.46
N GLU A 446 25.59 -0.21 -17.18
CA GLU A 446 24.42 -0.88 -16.61
C GLU A 446 23.23 0.08 -16.58
N ALA A 447 22.06 -0.43 -16.97
CA ALA A 447 20.81 0.32 -16.99
C ALA A 447 20.17 0.32 -15.61
N GLU A 448 19.53 1.43 -15.24
CA GLU A 448 18.62 1.43 -14.09
C GLU A 448 17.40 0.59 -14.46
N SER A 449 17.00 -0.32 -13.57
CA SER A 449 15.95 -1.29 -13.87
C SER A 449 14.98 -1.45 -12.71
N ALA A 450 13.68 -1.49 -12.99
CA ALA A 450 12.64 -1.72 -12.00
C ALA A 450 11.54 -2.62 -12.56
N THR A 451 11.04 -3.57 -11.76
CA THR A 451 9.85 -4.35 -12.13
C THR A 451 8.59 -3.65 -11.68
N GLN A 452 7.48 -3.86 -12.39
CA GLN A 452 6.16 -3.32 -12.08
C GLN A 452 5.07 -4.32 -12.38
N VAL A 453 4.11 -4.40 -11.47
CA VAL A 453 2.90 -5.20 -11.66
C VAL A 453 1.81 -4.31 -12.22
N LEU A 454 1.40 -4.56 -13.47
CA LEU A 454 0.46 -3.75 -14.23
C LEU A 454 -0.65 -4.62 -14.80
N SER A 455 -1.81 -4.03 -15.03
CA SER A 455 -2.89 -4.69 -15.77
C SER A 455 -2.75 -4.40 -17.27
N GLU A 456 -2.84 -5.44 -18.09
CA GLU A 456 -2.79 -5.31 -19.56
C GLU A 456 -3.95 -4.45 -20.09
N LEU A 457 -5.15 -4.66 -19.53
CA LEU A 457 -6.37 -3.90 -19.80
C LEU A 457 -6.83 -3.21 -18.51
N GLU A 458 -7.65 -2.15 -18.63
CA GLU A 458 -8.23 -1.47 -17.47
C GLU A 458 -8.96 -2.47 -16.55
N ASN A 459 -8.54 -2.58 -15.29
CA ASN A 459 -9.03 -3.54 -14.29
C ASN A 459 -8.89 -5.04 -14.69
N GLY A 460 -7.98 -5.35 -15.62
CA GLY A 460 -7.70 -6.72 -16.06
C GLY A 460 -6.74 -7.49 -15.14
N PRO A 461 -6.47 -8.78 -15.46
CA PRO A 461 -5.45 -9.55 -14.76
C PRO A 461 -4.10 -8.85 -14.85
N LYS A 462 -3.32 -9.01 -13.79
CA LYS A 462 -2.02 -8.36 -13.64
C LYS A 462 -0.90 -9.23 -14.17
N GLY A 463 0.16 -8.58 -14.62
CA GLY A 463 1.44 -9.20 -14.93
C GLY A 463 2.60 -8.29 -14.57
N GLU A 464 3.78 -8.87 -14.44
CA GLU A 464 4.99 -8.14 -14.09
C GLU A 464 5.83 -7.86 -15.34
N ILE A 465 6.17 -6.59 -15.56
CA ILE A 465 7.09 -6.14 -16.61
C ILE A 465 8.33 -5.51 -15.98
N ARG A 466 9.47 -5.56 -16.66
CA ARG A 466 10.66 -4.78 -16.29
C ARG A 466 10.82 -3.57 -17.19
N PHE A 467 10.95 -2.41 -16.57
CA PHE A 467 11.38 -1.18 -17.20
C PHE A 467 12.88 -0.99 -17.01
N ASN A 468 13.53 -0.46 -18.04
CA ASN A 468 14.96 -0.19 -18.03
C ASN A 468 15.21 1.20 -18.62
N THR A 469 16.07 1.98 -17.99
CA THR A 469 16.47 3.32 -18.43
C THR A 469 17.98 3.48 -18.36
N ALA A 470 18.53 4.30 -19.26
CA ALA A 470 19.95 4.64 -19.24
C ALA A 470 20.16 6.09 -19.71
N LEU A 471 20.78 6.89 -18.85
CA LEU A 471 21.29 8.22 -19.18
C LEU A 471 22.81 8.17 -19.31
N ILE A 472 23.31 8.32 -20.53
CA ILE A 472 24.74 8.42 -20.83
C ILE A 472 25.11 9.89 -20.95
N GLY A 473 26.22 10.30 -20.32
CA GLY A 473 26.81 11.63 -20.49
C GLY A 473 28.25 11.58 -20.99
N GLY A 474 28.83 12.76 -21.22
CA GLY A 474 30.23 12.90 -21.67
C GLY A 474 30.45 12.52 -23.14
N LEU A 475 29.38 12.49 -23.94
CA LEU A 475 29.47 12.35 -25.38
C LEU A 475 30.10 13.60 -25.99
N SER A 476 30.80 13.42 -27.11
CA SER A 476 31.37 14.55 -27.86
C SER A 476 30.25 15.29 -28.59
N GLU A 477 30.25 16.62 -28.56
CA GLU A 477 29.33 17.47 -29.34
C GLU A 477 29.40 17.15 -30.84
N SER A 478 28.30 17.37 -31.57
CA SER A 478 28.22 17.21 -33.02
C SER A 478 28.82 15.88 -33.54
N THR A 479 28.59 14.78 -32.83
CA THR A 479 29.23 13.49 -33.09
C THR A 479 28.18 12.40 -33.29
N ALA A 480 28.35 11.61 -34.35
CA ALA A 480 27.54 10.43 -34.61
C ALA A 480 28.01 9.23 -33.76
N TYR A 481 27.04 8.54 -33.17
CA TYR A 481 27.19 7.35 -32.34
C TYR A 481 26.28 6.23 -32.85
N LYS A 482 26.66 5.00 -32.51
CA LYS A 482 25.78 3.84 -32.57
C LYS A 482 25.58 3.30 -31.16
N TYR A 483 24.36 2.89 -30.83
CA TYR A 483 24.03 2.31 -29.52
C TYR A 483 23.11 1.09 -29.65
N ARG A 484 23.12 0.21 -28.64
CA ARG A 484 22.15 -0.88 -28.48
C ARG A 484 21.87 -1.12 -27.00
N VAL A 485 20.75 -1.76 -26.70
CA VAL A 485 20.32 -2.05 -25.33
C VAL A 485 20.06 -3.54 -25.14
N GLY A 486 20.01 -4.00 -23.90
CA GLY A 486 19.60 -5.36 -23.55
C GLY A 486 20.57 -6.08 -22.62
N SER A 487 20.63 -7.39 -22.74
CA SER A 487 21.41 -8.25 -21.86
C SER A 487 22.17 -9.31 -22.65
N GLU A 488 23.07 -10.04 -21.99
CA GLU A 488 23.88 -11.06 -22.66
C GLU A 488 23.00 -12.12 -23.33
N GLY A 489 23.20 -12.34 -24.63
CA GLY A 489 22.38 -13.23 -25.46
C GLY A 489 21.03 -12.66 -25.92
N ALA A 490 20.65 -11.46 -25.48
CA ALA A 490 19.37 -10.80 -25.78
C ALA A 490 19.57 -9.29 -25.97
N TRP A 491 20.26 -8.93 -27.05
CA TRP A 491 20.53 -7.53 -27.43
C TRP A 491 19.55 -7.04 -28.48
N SER A 492 19.22 -5.75 -28.45
CA SER A 492 18.57 -5.07 -29.58
C SER A 492 19.51 -4.96 -30.79
N ASP A 493 18.95 -4.53 -31.91
CA ASP A 493 19.75 -3.99 -33.02
C ASP A 493 20.55 -2.76 -32.58
N TRP A 494 21.56 -2.42 -33.37
CA TRP A 494 22.30 -1.16 -33.22
C TRP A 494 21.53 -0.01 -33.89
N TYR A 495 21.23 1.01 -33.11
CA TYR A 495 20.56 2.24 -33.52
C TYR A 495 21.56 3.38 -33.71
N ASP A 496 21.21 4.35 -34.54
CA ASP A 496 22.00 5.55 -34.80
C ASP A 496 21.54 6.69 -33.90
N TYR A 497 22.50 7.46 -33.37
CA TYR A 497 22.23 8.66 -32.59
C TYR A 497 23.27 9.74 -32.90
N ALA A 498 22.89 11.01 -32.87
CA ALA A 498 23.82 12.12 -33.02
C ALA A 498 23.59 13.14 -31.90
N THR A 499 24.68 13.57 -31.28
CA THR A 499 24.64 14.69 -30.34
C THR A 499 24.42 16.00 -31.08
N ALA A 500 23.66 16.91 -30.46
CA ALA A 500 23.42 18.24 -31.00
C ALA A 500 24.72 19.06 -31.08
N ASP A 501 24.76 20.02 -32.01
CA ASP A 501 25.83 21.01 -32.10
C ASP A 501 25.41 22.29 -31.36
N ALA A 502 25.93 22.45 -30.13
CA ALA A 502 25.65 23.59 -29.26
C ALA A 502 26.14 24.96 -29.80
N LYS A 503 26.88 24.97 -30.91
CA LYS A 503 27.54 26.18 -31.46
C LYS A 503 26.94 26.67 -32.76
N THR A 504 25.86 26.05 -33.25
CA THR A 504 25.24 26.49 -34.52
C THR A 504 24.28 27.66 -34.32
N SER A 505 24.13 28.46 -35.38
CA SER A 505 23.05 29.45 -35.51
C SER A 505 21.79 28.84 -36.14
N THR A 506 21.66 27.51 -36.12
CA THR A 506 20.55 26.81 -36.76
C THR A 506 19.28 27.11 -35.95
N PRO A 507 18.16 27.49 -36.58
CA PRO A 507 16.92 27.66 -35.84
C PRO A 507 16.50 26.35 -35.19
N VAL A 508 16.09 26.44 -33.92
CA VAL A 508 15.53 25.28 -33.20
C VAL A 508 14.29 24.78 -33.95
N SER A 509 14.27 23.48 -34.26
CA SER A 509 13.16 22.82 -34.97
C SER A 509 12.66 21.63 -34.17
N PHE A 510 11.36 21.61 -33.87
CA PHE A 510 10.72 20.54 -33.11
C PHE A 510 9.29 20.30 -33.58
N VAL A 511 8.80 19.08 -33.41
CA VAL A 511 7.38 18.73 -33.64
C VAL A 511 6.65 18.74 -32.31
N PHE A 512 5.55 19.48 -32.21
CA PHE A 512 4.62 19.41 -31.08
C PHE A 512 3.36 18.63 -31.47
N VAL A 513 3.01 17.64 -30.66
CA VAL A 513 1.79 16.82 -30.79
C VAL A 513 1.19 16.62 -29.40
N THR A 514 -0.11 16.40 -29.30
CA THR A 514 -0.82 16.17 -28.03
C THR A 514 -2.10 15.39 -28.29
N ASP A 515 -2.69 14.80 -27.26
CA ASP A 515 -4.00 14.15 -27.34
C ASP A 515 -4.04 13.03 -28.40
N SER A 516 -2.96 12.24 -28.46
CA SER A 516 -2.78 11.16 -29.45
C SER A 516 -3.74 10.00 -29.21
N HIS A 517 -4.15 9.77 -27.96
CA HIS A 517 -5.22 8.84 -27.59
C HIS A 517 -5.07 7.45 -28.28
N VAL A 518 -3.88 6.84 -28.18
CA VAL A 518 -3.50 5.64 -28.95
C VAL A 518 -4.11 4.35 -28.36
N LYS A 519 -5.43 4.33 -28.17
CA LYS A 519 -6.15 3.16 -27.61
C LYS A 519 -6.32 1.99 -28.59
N ALA A 520 -6.30 2.25 -29.89
CA ALA A 520 -6.63 1.29 -30.94
C ALA A 520 -5.73 1.46 -32.17
N ASP A 521 -5.69 0.43 -33.02
CA ASP A 521 -4.73 0.37 -34.15
C ASP A 521 -4.95 1.49 -35.17
N ASN A 522 -6.18 1.94 -35.39
CA ASN A 522 -6.45 3.10 -36.24
C ASN A 522 -5.85 4.40 -35.66
N GLY A 523 -5.88 4.58 -34.34
CA GLY A 523 -5.22 5.70 -33.66
C GLY A 523 -3.70 5.62 -33.82
N LYS A 524 -3.13 4.42 -33.63
CA LYS A 524 -1.69 4.14 -33.85
C LYS A 524 -1.25 4.48 -35.27
N GLU A 525 -1.97 4.00 -36.27
CA GLU A 525 -1.67 4.24 -37.69
C GLU A 525 -1.80 5.73 -38.06
N THR A 526 -2.79 6.41 -37.48
CA THR A 526 -3.01 7.85 -37.68
C THR A 526 -1.83 8.65 -37.09
N TYR A 527 -1.43 8.35 -35.86
CA TYR A 527 -0.28 8.97 -35.21
C TYR A 527 1.01 8.73 -36.02
N GLN A 528 1.28 7.49 -36.41
CA GLN A 528 2.44 7.15 -37.22
C GLN A 528 2.47 7.93 -38.55
N SER A 529 1.33 8.03 -39.22
CA SER A 529 1.24 8.75 -40.50
C SER A 529 1.41 10.26 -40.32
N LEU A 530 0.87 10.82 -39.24
CA LEU A 530 1.04 12.23 -38.88
C LEU A 530 2.52 12.56 -38.63
N ILE A 531 3.19 11.78 -37.77
CA ILE A 531 4.59 12.02 -37.43
C ILE A 531 5.50 11.78 -38.64
N ARG A 532 5.31 10.70 -39.41
CA ARG A 532 6.09 10.48 -40.64
C ARG A 532 5.97 11.65 -41.62
N ASN A 533 4.75 12.14 -41.87
CA ASN A 533 4.54 13.30 -42.73
C ASN A 533 5.22 14.57 -42.18
N ALA A 534 5.15 14.80 -40.87
CA ALA A 534 5.84 15.92 -40.23
C ALA A 534 7.36 15.83 -40.40
N LEU A 535 7.96 14.66 -40.17
CA LEU A 535 9.41 14.45 -40.28
C LEU A 535 9.89 14.47 -41.74
N ASP A 536 9.10 13.97 -42.69
CA ASP A 536 9.39 14.09 -44.12
C ASP A 536 9.35 15.54 -44.60
N THR A 537 8.44 16.35 -44.04
CA THR A 537 8.30 17.78 -44.35
C THR A 537 9.38 18.63 -43.67
N TYR A 538 9.76 18.26 -42.45
CA TYR A 538 10.71 18.98 -41.61
C TYR A 538 11.85 18.04 -41.14
N PRO A 539 12.76 17.65 -42.06
CA PRO A 539 13.82 16.67 -41.77
C PRO A 539 14.84 17.15 -40.74
N ASP A 540 14.95 18.46 -40.51
CA ASP A 540 15.83 19.07 -39.52
C ASP A 540 15.24 19.08 -38.10
N THR A 541 14.13 18.35 -37.85
CA THR A 541 13.52 18.23 -36.52
C THR A 541 14.51 17.62 -35.52
N GLN A 542 14.80 18.34 -34.43
CA GLN A 542 15.79 17.94 -33.42
C GLN A 542 15.19 17.07 -32.31
N PHE A 543 13.90 17.25 -32.00
CA PHE A 543 13.17 16.46 -31.00
C PHE A 543 11.65 16.59 -31.21
N LEU A 544 10.90 15.72 -30.54
CA LEU A 544 9.43 15.74 -30.49
C LEU A 544 8.96 16.15 -29.09
N MET A 545 7.87 16.92 -29.00
CA MET A 545 7.19 17.28 -27.77
C MET A 545 5.78 16.68 -27.75
N HIS A 546 5.48 15.84 -26.76
CA HIS A 546 4.15 15.27 -26.55
C HIS A 546 3.44 15.96 -25.35
N GLY A 547 2.37 16.71 -25.63
CA GLY A 547 1.62 17.56 -24.70
C GLY A 547 0.68 16.85 -23.71
N GLY A 548 0.84 15.54 -23.50
CA GLY A 548 -0.04 14.71 -22.67
C GLY A 548 -1.26 14.14 -23.41
N ASP A 549 -2.03 13.32 -22.70
CA ASP A 549 -3.10 12.46 -23.22
C ASP A 549 -2.62 11.58 -24.39
N ALA A 550 -1.51 10.88 -24.13
CA ALA A 550 -0.93 9.94 -25.07
C ALA A 550 -1.75 8.65 -25.15
N VAL A 551 -2.34 8.24 -24.01
CA VAL A 551 -3.24 7.10 -23.87
C VAL A 551 -4.64 7.54 -23.40
N ASP A 552 -5.67 6.72 -23.58
CA ASP A 552 -7.03 6.98 -23.07
C ASP A 552 -7.16 6.59 -21.59
N VAL A 553 -6.45 5.55 -21.17
CA VAL A 553 -6.46 5.02 -19.81
C VAL A 553 -5.05 4.66 -19.36
N GLY A 554 -4.47 5.48 -18.49
CA GLY A 554 -3.13 5.27 -17.93
C GLY A 554 -2.89 3.88 -17.32
N GLY A 555 -3.88 3.28 -16.65
CA GLY A 555 -3.77 1.94 -16.06
C GLY A 555 -3.88 0.77 -17.03
N ALA A 556 -4.16 1.02 -18.32
CA ALA A 556 -4.20 -0.03 -19.34
C ALA A 556 -2.85 -0.12 -20.04
N PHE A 557 -1.99 -1.04 -19.61
CA PHE A 557 -0.62 -1.15 -20.12
C PHE A 557 -0.54 -1.38 -21.64
N ALA A 558 -1.55 -2.04 -22.23
CA ALA A 558 -1.65 -2.24 -23.67
C ALA A 558 -1.68 -0.92 -24.49
N GLU A 559 -2.21 0.17 -23.92
CA GLU A 559 -2.26 1.47 -24.60
C GLU A 559 -0.87 2.12 -24.64
N TRP A 560 -0.08 2.00 -23.58
CA TRP A 560 1.32 2.44 -23.56
C TRP A 560 2.18 1.67 -24.56
N LYS A 561 2.00 0.35 -24.63
CA LYS A 561 2.66 -0.48 -25.67
C LYS A 561 2.28 -0.01 -27.07
N ARG A 562 1.00 0.25 -27.33
CA ARG A 562 0.56 0.82 -28.62
C ARG A 562 1.17 2.18 -28.92
N LEU A 563 1.28 3.07 -27.93
CA LEU A 563 1.95 4.36 -28.09
C LEU A 563 3.42 4.17 -28.48
N TRP A 564 4.16 3.28 -27.81
CA TRP A 564 5.56 3.02 -28.14
C TRP A 564 5.74 2.33 -29.51
N GLU A 565 4.82 1.45 -29.90
CA GLU A 565 4.75 0.92 -31.27
C GLU A 565 4.47 2.04 -32.29
N ALA A 566 3.60 2.99 -31.95
CA ALA A 566 3.33 4.16 -32.79
C ALA A 566 4.60 5.01 -32.95
N ALA A 567 5.36 5.19 -31.88
CA ALA A 567 6.58 5.98 -31.86
C ALA A 567 7.77 5.30 -32.57
N SER A 568 7.72 3.97 -32.77
CA SER A 568 8.87 3.17 -33.28
C SER A 568 9.54 3.69 -34.56
N SER A 569 8.83 4.44 -35.40
CA SER A 569 9.38 5.06 -36.61
C SER A 569 10.43 6.15 -36.38
N TYR A 570 10.49 6.73 -35.18
CA TYR A 570 11.45 7.78 -34.81
C TYR A 570 12.09 7.56 -33.42
N ALA A 571 11.47 6.73 -32.59
CA ALA A 571 11.81 6.50 -31.19
C ALA A 571 13.29 6.24 -30.91
N THR A 572 14.00 5.57 -31.82
CA THR A 572 15.39 5.13 -31.62
C THR A 572 16.44 6.14 -32.03
N PHE A 573 16.05 7.29 -32.59
CA PHE A 573 17.01 8.32 -33.02
C PHE A 573 16.56 9.76 -32.76
N LEU A 574 15.25 10.00 -32.57
CA LEU A 574 14.70 11.32 -32.32
C LEU A 574 14.16 11.43 -30.87
N PRO A 575 14.83 12.20 -29.99
CA PRO A 575 14.43 12.35 -28.60
C PRO A 575 13.00 12.90 -28.44
N THR A 576 12.26 12.35 -27.47
CA THR A 576 10.94 12.85 -27.08
C THR A 576 10.98 13.55 -25.73
N ALA A 577 10.42 14.77 -25.66
CA ALA A 577 9.96 15.40 -24.44
C ALA A 577 8.47 15.09 -24.27
N ALA A 578 8.05 14.71 -23.07
CA ALA A 578 6.65 14.38 -22.79
C ALA A 578 6.18 14.99 -21.47
N THR A 579 4.90 15.37 -21.41
CA THR A 579 4.17 15.65 -20.17
C THR A 579 3.00 14.69 -20.03
N LEU A 580 2.46 14.59 -18.82
CA LEU A 580 1.25 13.84 -18.51
C LEU A 580 0.01 14.68 -18.74
N GLY A 581 -1.00 14.07 -19.36
CA GLY A 581 -2.36 14.55 -19.39
C GLY A 581 -3.28 13.83 -18.41
N ASN A 582 -4.55 14.24 -18.40
CA ASN A 582 -5.50 13.72 -17.42
C ASN A 582 -5.97 12.28 -17.69
N HIS A 583 -5.80 11.79 -18.91
CA HIS A 583 -6.02 10.38 -19.24
C HIS A 583 -4.84 9.50 -18.83
N ASP A 584 -3.62 10.01 -18.98
CA ASP A 584 -2.37 9.29 -18.67
C ASP A 584 -2.22 8.99 -17.18
N VAL A 585 -2.83 9.80 -16.30
CA VAL A 585 -2.75 9.65 -14.84
C VAL A 585 -3.84 8.78 -14.23
N LYS A 586 -4.72 8.19 -15.03
CA LYS A 586 -5.76 7.29 -14.52
C LYS A 586 -5.12 6.00 -14.00
N ALA A 587 -5.57 5.53 -12.84
CA ALA A 587 -5.06 4.32 -12.18
C ALA A 587 -3.52 4.33 -12.08
N GLU A 588 -2.83 3.25 -12.43
CA GLU A 588 -1.36 3.11 -12.34
C GLU A 588 -0.56 3.84 -13.45
N GLY A 589 -1.20 4.74 -14.21
CA GLY A 589 -0.56 5.35 -15.38
C GLY A 589 0.59 6.32 -15.06
N LYS A 590 0.60 6.94 -13.88
CA LYS A 590 1.73 7.79 -13.44
C LYS A 590 3.01 6.97 -13.28
N GLU A 591 2.87 5.73 -12.79
CA GLU A 591 3.96 4.78 -12.59
C GLU A 591 4.49 4.25 -13.92
N VAL A 592 3.60 3.99 -14.90
CA VAL A 592 4.01 3.59 -16.25
C VAL A 592 4.79 4.70 -16.94
N PHE A 593 4.32 5.95 -16.85
CA PHE A 593 5.00 7.09 -17.47
C PHE A 593 6.42 7.27 -16.92
N VAL A 594 6.58 7.36 -15.60
CA VAL A 594 7.89 7.67 -15.01
C VAL A 594 8.89 6.52 -15.15
N LYS A 595 8.43 5.26 -15.19
CA LYS A 595 9.32 4.10 -15.35
C LYS A 595 9.60 3.78 -16.81
N GLY A 596 8.64 4.05 -17.69
CA GLY A 596 8.77 3.86 -19.14
C GLY A 596 9.51 4.99 -19.84
N ALA A 597 9.60 6.16 -19.21
CA ALA A 597 10.38 7.29 -19.69
C ALA A 597 11.67 7.47 -18.89
N SER A 598 12.62 8.21 -19.47
CA SER A 598 13.88 8.58 -18.83
C SER A 598 14.09 10.07 -19.09
N LEU A 599 13.28 10.88 -18.39
CA LEU A 599 13.21 12.32 -18.59
C LEU A 599 14.20 13.03 -17.64
N PRO A 600 14.52 14.32 -17.85
CA PRO A 600 15.41 15.02 -16.94
C PRO A 600 14.83 15.10 -15.51
N ASP A 601 15.69 14.91 -14.51
CA ASP A 601 15.33 14.86 -13.09
C ASP A 601 15.58 16.20 -12.35
N ASN A 602 15.83 17.28 -13.10
CA ASN A 602 16.17 18.62 -12.60
C ASN A 602 14.96 19.44 -12.09
N GLY A 603 13.80 18.80 -11.98
CA GLY A 603 12.55 19.33 -11.44
C GLY A 603 12.53 19.52 -9.92
N PRO A 604 11.36 19.84 -9.34
CA PRO A 604 11.16 19.80 -7.90
C PRO A 604 11.27 18.35 -7.39
N ASP A 605 11.91 18.13 -6.23
CA ASP A 605 12.16 16.78 -5.68
C ASP A 605 10.89 15.91 -5.57
N ALA A 606 9.74 16.52 -5.31
CA ALA A 606 8.46 15.83 -5.19
C ALA A 606 7.88 15.34 -6.54
N TYR A 607 8.38 15.84 -7.68
CA TYR A 607 7.91 15.56 -9.05
C TYR A 607 9.06 15.43 -10.04
N LYS A 608 10.17 14.78 -9.65
CA LYS A 608 11.24 14.45 -10.60
C LYS A 608 10.65 13.73 -11.81
N GLU A 609 11.15 14.08 -12.99
CA GLU A 609 10.72 13.57 -14.31
C GLU A 609 9.28 13.91 -14.74
N TYR A 610 8.41 14.37 -13.84
CA TYR A 610 7.10 14.90 -14.19
C TYR A 610 7.13 16.39 -14.53
N ALA A 611 8.09 17.12 -14.01
CA ALA A 611 8.37 18.50 -14.36
C ALA A 611 9.88 18.70 -14.48
N TYR A 612 10.32 19.35 -15.55
CA TYR A 612 11.74 19.45 -15.88
C TYR A 612 11.99 20.55 -16.90
N SER A 613 13.26 20.93 -17.05
CA SER A 613 13.69 21.89 -18.05
C SER A 613 14.90 21.37 -18.83
N TYR A 614 15.05 21.83 -20.08
CA TYR A 614 16.19 21.49 -20.93
C TYR A 614 16.43 22.61 -21.94
N ASP A 615 17.67 22.71 -22.40
CA ASP A 615 18.07 23.72 -23.36
C ASP A 615 18.35 23.09 -24.72
N VAL A 616 17.89 23.77 -25.77
CA VAL A 616 18.28 23.50 -27.16
C VAL A 616 18.66 24.82 -27.79
N ASP A 617 19.94 24.96 -28.13
CA ASP A 617 20.52 26.19 -28.68
C ASP A 617 20.19 27.43 -27.82
N ASP A 618 19.50 28.41 -28.41
CA ASP A 618 19.06 29.68 -27.80
C ASP A 618 17.64 29.61 -27.19
N ALA A 619 17.08 28.41 -27.02
CA ALA A 619 15.77 28.18 -26.43
C ALA A 619 15.85 27.33 -25.16
N HIS A 620 15.16 27.82 -24.13
CA HIS A 620 14.93 27.15 -22.85
C HIS A 620 13.52 26.55 -22.85
N PHE A 621 13.44 25.24 -22.72
CA PHE A 621 12.18 24.50 -22.67
C PHE A 621 11.86 24.13 -21.23
N VAL A 622 10.60 24.29 -20.85
CA VAL A 622 10.11 23.90 -19.53
C VAL A 622 8.87 23.04 -19.69
N VAL A 623 8.89 21.85 -19.10
CA VAL A 623 7.78 20.91 -19.07
C VAL A 623 7.19 20.90 -17.67
N LEU A 624 5.89 21.17 -17.57
CA LEU A 624 5.17 21.23 -16.30
C LEU A 624 4.08 20.16 -16.26
N ASN A 625 3.84 19.64 -15.07
CA ASN A 625 2.75 18.71 -14.77
C ASN A 625 1.51 19.48 -14.30
N SER A 626 0.40 19.36 -15.03
CA SER A 626 -0.88 19.96 -14.66
C SER A 626 -1.80 19.06 -13.82
N GLU A 627 -1.42 17.80 -13.59
CA GLU A 627 -2.21 16.80 -12.86
C GLU A 627 -1.72 16.58 -11.42
N GLY A 628 -1.00 17.57 -10.88
CA GLY A 628 -0.57 17.61 -9.49
C GLY A 628 -1.64 18.16 -8.54
N THR A 629 -1.54 17.86 -7.25
CA THR A 629 -2.37 18.50 -6.21
C THR A 629 -1.95 19.96 -6.01
N LYS A 630 -2.75 20.74 -5.27
CA LYS A 630 -2.44 22.14 -4.97
C LYS A 630 -1.06 22.34 -4.33
N ALA A 631 -0.66 21.45 -3.41
CA ALA A 631 0.65 21.53 -2.77
C ALA A 631 1.78 21.25 -3.76
N GLN A 632 1.56 20.28 -4.65
CA GLN A 632 2.49 19.86 -5.70
C GLN A 632 2.74 20.99 -6.70
N MET A 633 1.65 21.63 -7.15
CA MET A 633 1.72 22.78 -8.05
C MET A 633 2.39 24.00 -7.39
N ALA A 634 2.29 24.16 -6.07
CA ALA A 634 3.00 25.24 -5.36
C ALA A 634 4.52 25.02 -5.37
N LEU A 635 4.98 23.80 -5.08
CA LEU A 635 6.40 23.43 -5.17
C LEU A 635 6.93 23.58 -6.61
N GLN A 636 6.15 23.14 -7.59
CA GLN A 636 6.48 23.32 -9.01
C GLN A 636 6.59 24.81 -9.39
N ALA A 637 5.72 25.67 -8.86
CA ALA A 637 5.80 27.11 -9.11
C ALA A 637 7.02 27.77 -8.46
N GLU A 638 7.45 27.31 -7.29
CA GLU A 638 8.69 27.77 -6.64
C GLU A 638 9.93 27.34 -7.44
N TRP A 639 9.97 26.07 -7.87
CA TRP A 639 11.01 25.56 -8.75
C TRP A 639 11.07 26.34 -10.06
N LEU A 640 9.93 26.54 -10.73
CA LEU A 640 9.85 27.26 -12.01
C LEU A 640 10.38 28.69 -11.89
N ARG A 641 10.10 29.42 -10.80
CA ARG A 641 10.68 30.75 -10.60
C ARG A 641 12.20 30.70 -10.56
N LYS A 642 12.76 29.74 -9.82
CA LYS A 642 14.21 29.57 -9.70
C LYS A 642 14.86 29.18 -11.03
N ASP A 643 14.22 28.30 -11.78
CA ASP A 643 14.65 27.86 -13.11
C ASP A 643 14.69 29.04 -14.09
N LEU A 644 13.59 29.82 -14.16
CA LEU A 644 13.49 31.00 -15.02
C LEU A 644 14.39 32.17 -14.59
N ASP A 645 14.61 32.37 -13.29
CA ASP A 645 15.55 33.38 -12.78
C ASP A 645 17.00 33.08 -13.20
N GLY A 646 17.31 31.80 -13.46
CA GLY A 646 18.62 31.34 -13.94
C GLY A 646 18.76 31.27 -15.46
N ASN A 647 17.69 31.53 -16.23
CA ASN A 647 17.67 31.38 -17.67
C ASN A 647 18.13 32.66 -18.40
N ASP A 648 19.15 32.54 -19.25
CA ASP A 648 19.67 33.61 -20.11
C ASP A 648 19.35 33.41 -21.61
N LYS A 649 18.61 32.35 -21.96
CA LYS A 649 18.22 32.03 -23.33
C LYS A 649 17.23 33.03 -23.90
N LYS A 650 17.27 33.21 -25.21
CA LYS A 650 16.42 34.17 -25.94
C LYS A 650 14.96 33.77 -25.93
N TRP A 651 14.69 32.47 -26.07
CA TRP A 651 13.33 31.93 -26.11
C TRP A 651 13.06 31.10 -24.88
N THR A 652 11.87 31.25 -24.31
CA THR A 652 11.35 30.36 -23.25
C THR A 652 10.06 29.75 -23.75
N ILE A 653 10.01 28.42 -23.78
CA ILE A 653 8.86 27.66 -24.28
C ILE A 653 8.39 26.74 -23.16
N ALA A 654 7.14 26.92 -22.72
CA ALA A 654 6.54 26.09 -21.67
C ALA A 654 5.51 25.12 -22.28
N MET A 655 5.60 23.85 -21.91
CA MET A 655 4.63 22.80 -22.24
C MET A 655 3.93 22.28 -20.99
N PHE A 656 2.60 22.23 -21.03
CA PHE A 656 1.77 21.61 -20.02
C PHE A 656 0.41 21.26 -20.63
N HIS A 657 -0.21 20.21 -20.11
CA HIS A 657 -1.39 19.62 -20.74
C HIS A 657 -2.65 20.50 -20.59
N ARG A 658 -3.01 20.91 -19.35
CA ARG A 658 -4.21 21.73 -19.15
C ARG A 658 -3.96 23.20 -19.51
N PRO A 659 -4.66 23.77 -20.50
CA PRO A 659 -4.40 25.12 -20.95
C PRO A 659 -4.77 26.17 -19.87
N VAL A 660 -3.94 27.20 -19.74
CA VAL A 660 -4.24 28.39 -18.90
C VAL A 660 -5.39 29.20 -19.49
N TYR A 661 -5.51 29.20 -20.82
CA TYR A 661 -6.56 29.90 -21.56
C TYR A 661 -7.45 28.88 -22.28
N HIS A 662 -8.65 28.64 -21.75
CA HIS A 662 -9.60 27.73 -22.36
C HIS A 662 -10.24 28.33 -23.62
N THR A 663 -10.38 27.51 -24.66
CA THR A 663 -11.03 27.88 -25.92
C THR A 663 -12.53 27.55 -25.96
N GLU A 664 -13.03 26.77 -25.00
CA GLU A 664 -14.42 26.28 -24.94
C GLU A 664 -15.21 26.83 -23.74
N ALA A 665 -16.47 27.20 -23.97
CA ALA A 665 -17.38 27.64 -22.91
C ALA A 665 -17.68 26.50 -21.92
N GLY A 666 -17.53 26.75 -20.62
CA GLY A 666 -17.82 25.78 -19.55
C GLY A 666 -16.62 24.97 -19.04
N ARG A 667 -15.45 25.04 -19.69
CA ARG A 667 -14.20 24.41 -19.20
C ARG A 667 -13.30 25.35 -18.40
N GLY A 668 -13.53 26.67 -18.44
CA GLY A 668 -12.97 27.64 -17.49
C GLY A 668 -13.95 27.87 -16.34
N GLY A 669 -13.61 27.43 -15.13
CA GLY A 669 -14.52 27.40 -14.00
C GLY A 669 -15.26 28.72 -13.75
N SER A 670 -16.57 28.60 -13.50
CA SER A 670 -17.38 29.56 -12.76
C SER A 670 -16.85 29.70 -11.33
N ARG A 671 -15.77 30.48 -11.15
CA ARG A 671 -15.42 31.08 -9.85
C ARG A 671 -15.19 32.57 -10.02
N ARG A 672 -16.28 33.29 -10.27
CA ARG A 672 -16.45 34.65 -9.77
C ARG A 672 -17.38 34.61 -8.56
N GLY A 673 -16.83 34.90 -7.38
CA GLY A 673 -17.57 35.40 -6.23
C GLY A 673 -17.76 34.44 -5.04
N ARG A 674 -16.80 34.38 -4.12
CA ARG A 674 -16.81 35.06 -2.81
C ARG A 674 -15.63 34.60 -1.97
#